data_AF-A0A837HUZ0-F1
#
_entry.id   AF-A0A837HUZ0-F1
#
_cell.length_a   1.000
_cell.length_b   1.000
_cell.length_c   1.000
_cell.angle_alpha   90.00
_cell.angle_beta   90.00
_cell.angle_gamma   90.00
#
_symmetry.space_group_name_H-M   'P 1'
#
loop_
_entity.id
_entity.type
_entity.pdbx_description
1 polymer ?
#
loop_
_entity_poly.entity_id
_entity_poly.type
_entity_poly.pdbx_seq_one_letter_code
_entity_poly.pdbx_strand_id
1 'polypeptide(L)'
;MSIIHIPNQQIKQVTGILPGLFFGDISKFFNIDLNTKKGRILLAKAGYKLTDSDTLATLDVIDAFVRTNADNTDRYWALGTQGDLFNSSGDNPYTGWAIDGLSGTPADAADFAIHESANGEERLVVTRSSDIAILNSANHANTWISSWWLARNIASSTNAAPIEITTSAAHGFSTGDTISISDHLINTAANGTWIITVVNSTKFTLDDSTGNGIGGATGTSGYLNQPALTAGIEHPVDVFNRMAIIGDDNFIHTIDKNNVVEYKKLTLPSYLRIIHIFHSKERAWICTRHKRSGEAVVIEWDGYSNSYLYEHPIESDVALSGIVYKNTPFVVTGHGKILYHNGSSFTQFKKAEFPLQELGLKFNYNYSGATTSIKPKGMAVKNGLIYIYVNVNLTDFSNLLPERLISGTWCLDPENGNFYHLYSFGQRTATTTDFGQPILRAAGGLLALNGIQAELLAGGVFYKTNTTTAKGLWRIVADFSTSNRGYFETVKIPTANISDKWDTIWIKFRKFIDSNNRIIIKSRTNDPYEQGTSGNPGVQLNAAITWVNATSFTSVVPAGIVVGDEVEVLAGDNAGCLFHISGLSATPDGSSTITVTLDEAAPSVVTETALVKFDNWKKIGTISDTTIQSAFFPVSHSKGDFIQLKIEMRGTSVEIEEIKLQ
;
A
#
# COMPACT_ATOMS: atom_id res chain seq x y z
N MET A 1 -9.41 25.60 -37.03
CA MET A 1 -10.04 24.94 -35.88
C MET A 1 -9.52 23.51 -35.68
N SER A 2 -8.53 23.32 -34.79
CA SER A 2 -8.09 21.99 -34.35
C SER A 2 -8.96 21.53 -33.18
N ILE A 3 -9.70 20.44 -33.35
CA ILE A 3 -10.59 19.90 -32.30
C ILE A 3 -9.80 18.90 -31.47
N ILE A 4 -9.74 19.10 -30.15
CA ILE A 4 -9.17 18.13 -29.21
C ILE A 4 -10.31 17.29 -28.64
N HIS A 5 -10.17 15.97 -28.66
CA HIS A 5 -11.14 15.01 -28.12
C HIS A 5 -10.54 14.28 -26.92
N ILE A 6 -11.24 14.29 -25.79
CA ILE A 6 -10.84 13.57 -24.58
C ILE A 6 -12.00 12.65 -24.16
N PRO A 7 -11.82 11.32 -24.10
CA PRO A 7 -10.62 10.57 -24.51
C PRO A 7 -10.43 10.57 -26.04
N ASN A 8 -9.20 10.30 -26.51
CA ASN A 8 -8.91 10.21 -27.94
C ASN A 8 -9.82 9.20 -28.65
N GLN A 9 -10.53 9.63 -29.71
CA GLN A 9 -11.53 8.81 -30.40
C GLN A 9 -10.95 7.62 -31.19
N GLN A 10 -9.71 7.71 -31.68
CA GLN A 10 -9.11 6.67 -32.52
C GLN A 10 -8.64 5.48 -31.67
N ILE A 11 -7.95 5.77 -30.57
CA ILE A 11 -7.41 4.75 -29.67
C ILE A 11 -8.38 4.40 -28.54
N LYS A 12 -9.39 5.24 -28.26
CA LYS A 12 -10.31 5.13 -27.11
C LYS A 12 -9.58 4.90 -25.79
N GLN A 13 -8.37 5.44 -25.69
CA GLN A 13 -7.47 5.36 -24.56
C GLN A 13 -7.19 6.78 -24.08
N VAL A 14 -7.06 6.92 -22.77
CA VAL A 14 -6.61 8.15 -22.14
C VAL A 14 -5.09 8.05 -22.03
N THR A 15 -4.38 8.91 -22.75
CA THR A 15 -2.91 8.90 -22.69
C THR A 15 -2.39 9.95 -21.69
N GLY A 16 -1.52 9.52 -20.76
CA GLY A 16 -0.57 10.40 -20.04
C GLY A 16 -0.19 9.93 -18.63
N ILE A 17 1.13 9.85 -18.34
CA ILE A 17 1.89 10.28 -17.12
C ILE A 17 3.37 10.72 -17.42
N LEU A 18 3.98 10.55 -18.64
CA LEU A 18 4.95 11.46 -19.40
C LEU A 18 6.05 10.71 -20.23
N PRO A 19 6.83 11.31 -21.22
CA PRO A 19 7.08 12.74 -21.54
C PRO A 19 6.63 13.29 -22.91
N GLY A 20 6.47 14.62 -22.90
CA GLY A 20 6.27 15.59 -23.99
C GLY A 20 5.67 16.90 -23.41
N LEU A 21 6.36 18.05 -23.53
CA LEU A 21 5.93 19.33 -22.92
C LEU A 21 4.57 19.84 -23.40
N PHE A 22 3.98 19.25 -24.45
CA PHE A 22 2.74 19.74 -25.06
C PHE A 22 1.84 18.67 -25.70
N PHE A 23 1.95 17.36 -25.38
CA PHE A 23 1.05 16.36 -25.98
C PHE A 23 0.76 15.13 -25.09
N GLY A 24 -0.53 14.95 -24.79
CA GLY A 24 -1.16 13.94 -23.91
C GLY A 24 -2.56 14.44 -23.52
N ASP A 25 -3.46 13.58 -23.04
CA ASP A 25 -4.84 13.99 -22.74
C ASP A 25 -5.03 14.42 -21.27
N ILE A 26 -4.36 13.74 -20.32
CA ILE A 26 -4.56 13.94 -18.87
C ILE A 26 -3.23 13.87 -18.10
N SER A 27 -3.07 14.77 -17.12
CA SER A 27 -1.86 14.95 -16.30
C SER A 27 -2.02 14.50 -14.84
N LYS A 28 -3.26 14.50 -14.31
CA LYS A 28 -3.56 14.12 -12.93
C LYS A 28 -4.95 13.50 -12.85
N PHE A 29 -5.10 12.53 -11.96
CA PHE A 29 -6.36 11.87 -11.65
C PHE A 29 -6.53 11.81 -10.14
N PHE A 30 -7.76 11.89 -9.66
CA PHE A 30 -8.15 11.58 -8.28
C PHE A 30 -9.51 10.88 -8.32
N ASN A 31 -9.60 9.67 -7.77
CA ASN A 31 -10.79 8.83 -7.81
C ASN A 31 -11.43 8.69 -9.22
N ILE A 32 -10.65 8.32 -10.24
CA ILE A 32 -11.14 8.14 -11.61
C ILE A 32 -10.94 6.70 -12.06
N ASP A 33 -11.91 6.14 -12.79
CA ASP A 33 -11.87 4.81 -13.39
C ASP A 33 -11.92 4.90 -14.92
N LEU A 34 -10.92 4.30 -15.58
CA LEU A 34 -10.76 4.25 -17.02
C LEU A 34 -10.96 2.85 -17.61
N ASN A 35 -11.11 1.83 -16.76
CA ASN A 35 -11.03 0.42 -17.14
C ASN A 35 -12.37 -0.30 -17.07
N THR A 36 -13.29 0.10 -16.19
CA THR A 36 -14.63 -0.52 -16.13
C THR A 36 -15.39 -0.38 -17.45
N LYS A 37 -15.23 0.75 -18.16
CA LYS A 37 -15.76 0.95 -19.52
C LYS A 37 -14.71 1.63 -20.40
N LYS A 38 -14.04 0.84 -21.24
CA LYS A 38 -13.02 1.34 -22.18
C LYS A 38 -13.55 2.50 -23.03
N GLY A 39 -12.74 3.55 -23.16
CA GLY A 39 -13.09 4.76 -23.92
C GLY A 39 -14.04 5.72 -23.20
N ARG A 40 -14.22 5.58 -21.89
CA ARG A 40 -15.01 6.49 -21.05
C ARG A 40 -14.24 6.84 -19.78
N ILE A 41 -14.57 7.98 -19.18
CA ILE A 41 -14.01 8.41 -17.90
C ILE A 41 -15.11 8.32 -16.85
N LEU A 42 -14.93 7.43 -15.87
CA LEU A 42 -15.90 7.18 -14.82
C LEU A 42 -15.39 7.74 -13.50
N LEU A 43 -16.32 8.22 -12.67
CA LEU A 43 -16.03 8.46 -11.27
C LEU A 43 -15.81 7.12 -10.57
N ALA A 44 -14.67 6.94 -9.91
CA ALA A 44 -14.32 5.67 -9.28
C ALA A 44 -15.23 5.33 -8.10
N LYS A 45 -15.26 4.04 -7.77
CA LYS A 45 -15.88 3.51 -6.56
C LYS A 45 -15.19 4.07 -5.31
N ALA A 46 -15.90 4.05 -4.18
CA ALA A 46 -15.41 4.64 -2.94
C ALA A 46 -14.68 3.64 -2.04
N GLY A 47 -13.61 4.10 -1.39
CA GLY A 47 -13.02 3.41 -0.25
C GLY A 47 -13.84 3.66 1.02
N TYR A 48 -14.17 2.60 1.77
CA TYR A 48 -14.87 2.66 3.04
C TYR A 48 -14.00 2.13 4.16
N LYS A 49 -13.91 2.92 5.23
CA LYS A 49 -13.28 2.52 6.48
C LYS A 49 -14.12 1.44 7.15
N LEU A 50 -13.50 0.29 7.41
CA LEU A 50 -14.09 -0.84 8.11
C LEU A 50 -13.95 -0.68 9.62
N THR A 51 -12.74 -0.39 10.06
CA THR A 51 -12.37 -0.13 11.45
C THR A 51 -11.17 0.82 11.47
N ASP A 52 -10.95 1.44 12.61
CA ASP A 52 -9.79 2.27 12.90
C ASP A 52 -9.33 2.13 14.34
N SER A 53 -8.27 2.85 14.70
CA SER A 53 -7.75 2.89 16.07
C SER A 53 -8.68 3.56 17.10
N ASP A 54 -9.78 4.18 16.69
CA ASP A 54 -10.80 4.68 17.63
C ASP A 54 -11.83 3.59 17.97
N THR A 55 -12.21 2.78 16.97
CA THR A 55 -13.19 1.70 17.09
C THR A 55 -12.57 0.37 17.54
N LEU A 56 -11.30 0.14 17.22
CA LEU A 56 -10.47 -0.96 17.69
C LEU A 56 -9.17 -0.36 18.25
N ALA A 57 -9.15 -0.05 19.55
CA ALA A 57 -8.05 0.70 20.19
C ALA A 57 -6.66 0.07 20.04
N THR A 58 -6.60 -1.25 19.85
CA THR A 58 -5.36 -2.00 19.64
C THR A 58 -4.96 -2.10 18.18
N LEU A 59 -5.73 -1.54 17.23
CA LEU A 59 -5.43 -1.65 15.81
C LEU A 59 -4.04 -1.09 15.53
N ASP A 60 -3.30 -1.83 14.70
CA ASP A 60 -2.01 -1.41 14.23
C ASP A 60 -2.02 -0.95 12.75
N VAL A 61 -0.91 -0.38 12.26
CA VAL A 61 -0.76 -0.10 10.84
C VAL A 61 -0.66 -1.43 10.11
N ILE A 62 -1.69 -1.77 9.35
CA ILE A 62 -1.76 -3.06 8.69
C ILE A 62 -0.88 -3.09 7.44
N ASP A 63 0.16 -3.93 7.46
CA ASP A 63 1.20 -4.04 6.44
C ASP A 63 0.98 -5.20 5.47
N ALA A 64 0.25 -6.24 5.86
CA ALA A 64 -0.04 -7.37 4.98
C ALA A 64 -1.34 -8.06 5.39
N PHE A 65 -1.87 -8.85 4.46
CA PHE A 65 -3.06 -9.68 4.66
C PHE A 65 -2.84 -11.08 4.13
N VAL A 66 -3.55 -12.04 4.71
CA VAL A 66 -3.65 -13.40 4.19
C VAL A 66 -5.04 -13.95 4.52
N ARG A 67 -5.58 -14.86 3.71
CA ARG A 67 -6.80 -15.61 4.04
C ARG A 67 -6.40 -17.06 4.25
N THR A 68 -6.74 -17.61 5.40
CA THR A 68 -6.37 -18.97 5.76
C THR A 68 -7.37 -19.60 6.70
N ASN A 69 -7.39 -20.94 6.77
CA ASN A 69 -8.09 -21.70 7.78
C ASN A 69 -7.18 -22.26 8.89
N ALA A 70 -5.99 -21.68 9.09
CA ALA A 70 -4.98 -22.18 10.01
C ALA A 70 -5.39 -22.24 11.50
N ASP A 71 -6.49 -21.60 11.88
CA ASP A 71 -7.08 -21.68 13.22
C ASP A 71 -8.41 -22.44 13.25
N ASN A 72 -8.65 -23.32 12.27
CA ASN A 72 -9.91 -24.04 12.04
C ASN A 72 -11.10 -23.14 11.66
N THR A 73 -10.84 -21.87 11.32
CA THR A 73 -11.83 -20.95 10.77
C THR A 73 -11.28 -20.37 9.47
N ASP A 74 -11.96 -20.53 8.34
CA ASP A 74 -11.56 -19.85 7.10
C ASP A 74 -11.85 -18.35 7.24
N ARG A 75 -10.78 -17.55 7.39
CA ARG A 75 -10.89 -16.12 7.67
C ARG A 75 -9.70 -15.31 7.19
N TYR A 76 -9.86 -14.00 7.23
CA TYR A 76 -8.80 -13.07 6.90
C TYR A 76 -7.97 -12.75 8.13
N TRP A 77 -6.67 -12.69 7.92
CA TRP A 77 -5.65 -12.30 8.87
C TRP A 77 -4.94 -11.05 8.34
N ALA A 78 -4.51 -10.20 9.27
CA ALA A 78 -3.81 -8.96 9.00
C ALA A 78 -2.60 -8.83 9.94
N LEU A 79 -1.49 -8.34 9.39
CA LEU A 79 -0.25 -8.12 10.11
C LEU A 79 -0.07 -6.63 10.41
N GLY A 80 0.17 -6.28 11.66
CA GLY A 80 0.55 -4.95 12.09
C GLY A 80 2.07 -4.68 12.02
N THR A 81 2.48 -3.46 11.68
CA THR A 81 3.89 -3.00 11.71
C THR A 81 4.62 -3.23 13.05
N GLN A 82 3.92 -3.21 14.18
CA GLN A 82 4.44 -3.46 15.54
C GLN A 82 4.49 -4.95 15.88
N GLY A 83 3.91 -5.81 15.03
CA GLY A 83 3.94 -7.25 15.17
C GLY A 83 2.68 -7.88 15.75
N ASP A 84 1.63 -7.10 15.93
CA ASP A 84 0.30 -7.62 16.27
C ASP A 84 -0.32 -8.35 15.07
N LEU A 85 -0.94 -9.50 15.33
CA LEU A 85 -1.76 -10.21 14.36
C LEU A 85 -3.24 -9.94 14.64
N PHE A 86 -4.01 -9.66 13.60
CA PHE A 86 -5.44 -9.45 13.68
C PHE A 86 -6.16 -10.46 12.78
N ASN A 87 -7.38 -10.83 13.13
CA ASN A 87 -8.21 -11.68 12.30
C ASN A 87 -9.67 -11.21 12.25
N SER A 88 -10.35 -11.51 11.14
CA SER A 88 -11.79 -11.31 11.00
C SER A 88 -12.58 -12.42 11.69
N SER A 89 -13.88 -12.18 11.90
CA SER A 89 -14.78 -13.19 12.49
C SER A 89 -14.99 -14.45 11.63
N GLY A 90 -14.71 -14.38 10.34
CA GLY A 90 -14.89 -15.46 9.37
C GLY A 90 -14.44 -15.04 7.97
N ASP A 91 -15.02 -15.66 6.96
CA ASP A 91 -14.72 -15.44 5.54
C ASP A 91 -15.19 -14.08 4.98
N ASN A 92 -15.88 -13.29 5.80
CA ASN A 92 -16.28 -11.94 5.47
C ASN A 92 -15.33 -10.93 6.15
N PRO A 93 -14.48 -10.21 5.38
CA PRO A 93 -13.53 -9.28 5.95
C PRO A 93 -14.13 -7.93 6.37
N TYR A 94 -15.44 -7.72 6.29
CA TYR A 94 -16.04 -6.39 6.50
C TYR A 94 -16.29 -6.03 7.97
N THR A 95 -16.31 -7.01 8.87
CA THR A 95 -16.69 -6.81 10.27
C THR A 95 -15.99 -7.80 11.18
N GLY A 96 -15.88 -7.42 12.46
CA GLY A 96 -15.40 -8.33 13.51
C GLY A 96 -13.89 -8.57 13.44
N TRP A 97 -13.11 -7.54 13.11
CA TRP A 97 -11.67 -7.56 13.28
C TRP A 97 -11.30 -7.44 14.75
N ALA A 98 -10.43 -8.32 15.22
CA ALA A 98 -9.88 -8.29 16.57
C ALA A 98 -8.40 -8.71 16.55
N ILE A 99 -7.66 -8.32 17.58
CA ILE A 99 -6.32 -8.88 17.81
C ILE A 99 -6.45 -10.39 18.04
N ASP A 100 -5.51 -11.14 17.52
CA ASP A 100 -5.47 -12.59 17.70
C ASP A 100 -5.32 -12.93 19.20
N GLY A 101 -6.15 -13.88 19.64
CA GLY A 101 -6.26 -14.28 21.04
C GLY A 101 -5.85 -15.72 21.30
N LEU A 102 -5.27 -16.40 20.31
CA LEU A 102 -4.82 -17.77 20.47
C LEU A 102 -3.63 -17.86 21.44
N SER A 103 -3.46 -19.02 22.06
CA SER A 103 -2.33 -19.24 22.96
C SER A 103 -1.02 -19.20 22.17
N GLY A 104 -0.04 -18.42 22.65
CA GLY A 104 1.29 -18.32 22.06
C GLY A 104 1.42 -17.35 20.89
N THR A 105 0.39 -16.55 20.59
CA THR A 105 0.42 -15.55 19.51
C THR A 105 1.68 -14.67 19.60
N PRO A 106 2.47 -14.55 18.51
CA PRO A 106 3.63 -13.68 18.50
C PRO A 106 3.21 -12.22 18.57
N ALA A 107 3.91 -11.42 19.38
CA ALA A 107 3.70 -9.97 19.53
C ALA A 107 4.71 -9.12 18.73
N ASP A 108 5.59 -9.77 17.97
CA ASP A 108 6.66 -9.18 17.17
C ASP A 108 6.72 -9.81 15.78
N ALA A 109 5.55 -10.15 15.22
CA ALA A 109 5.42 -10.64 13.85
C ALA A 109 6.01 -9.63 12.84
N ALA A 110 6.78 -10.12 11.88
CA ALA A 110 7.47 -9.29 10.89
C ALA A 110 6.92 -9.51 9.48
N ASP A 111 6.60 -10.76 9.13
CA ASP A 111 5.91 -11.11 7.90
C ASP A 111 5.23 -12.50 8.06
N PHE A 112 4.33 -12.86 7.15
CA PHE A 112 3.63 -14.14 7.19
C PHE A 112 3.36 -14.77 5.81
N ALA A 113 3.21 -16.10 5.81
CA ALA A 113 2.80 -16.87 4.63
C ALA A 113 2.15 -18.20 5.05
N ILE A 114 1.28 -18.72 4.18
CA ILE A 114 0.69 -20.05 4.37
C ILE A 114 1.67 -21.10 3.90
N HIS A 115 2.12 -21.94 4.83
CA HIS A 115 3.06 -23.02 4.58
C HIS A 115 2.36 -24.37 4.71
N GLU A 116 2.02 -24.97 3.56
CA GLU A 116 1.43 -26.32 3.48
C GLU A 116 0.12 -26.48 4.27
N SER A 117 -0.38 -27.72 4.32
CA SER A 117 -1.50 -28.12 5.17
C SER A 117 -1.05 -29.17 6.18
N ALA A 118 -1.57 -29.08 7.41
CA ALA A 118 -1.48 -30.10 8.44
C ALA A 118 -2.87 -30.36 9.01
N ASN A 119 -3.21 -31.63 9.25
CA ASN A 119 -4.47 -32.02 9.90
C ASN A 119 -5.75 -31.57 9.17
N GLY A 120 -5.70 -31.33 7.85
CA GLY A 120 -6.84 -30.83 7.08
C GLY A 120 -7.01 -29.31 7.09
N GLU A 121 -6.11 -28.61 7.78
CA GLU A 121 -6.06 -27.16 7.90
C GLU A 121 -4.72 -26.65 7.34
N GLU A 122 -4.65 -25.38 6.95
CA GLU A 122 -3.42 -24.72 6.53
C GLU A 122 -2.51 -24.43 7.74
N ARG A 123 -1.22 -24.21 7.50
CA ARG A 123 -0.30 -23.72 8.55
C ARG A 123 0.13 -22.31 8.24
N LEU A 124 0.05 -21.41 9.23
CA LEU A 124 0.49 -20.03 9.07
C LEU A 124 1.89 -19.90 9.67
N VAL A 125 2.89 -19.62 8.83
CA VAL A 125 4.25 -19.27 9.25
C VAL A 125 4.34 -17.78 9.41
N VAL A 126 4.92 -17.35 10.54
CA VAL A 126 5.13 -15.95 10.88
C VAL A 126 6.60 -15.76 11.21
N THR A 127 7.31 -14.96 10.41
CA THR A 127 8.66 -14.54 10.78
C THR A 127 8.58 -13.50 11.89
N ARG A 128 9.57 -13.49 12.77
CA ARG A 128 9.66 -12.60 13.93
C ARG A 128 11.02 -11.94 13.95
N SER A 129 11.23 -11.00 14.87
CA SER A 129 12.50 -10.25 15.01
C SER A 129 13.78 -11.08 15.04
N SER A 130 13.74 -12.33 15.52
CA SER A 130 14.90 -13.23 15.64
C SER A 130 14.55 -14.72 15.54
N ASP A 131 13.30 -15.04 15.21
CA ASP A 131 12.71 -16.38 15.31
C ASP A 131 11.63 -16.56 14.22
N ILE A 132 11.03 -17.73 14.15
CA ILE A 132 9.85 -18.01 13.34
C ILE A 132 8.84 -18.69 14.23
N ALA A 133 7.60 -18.21 14.20
CA ALA A 133 6.45 -18.86 14.80
C ALA A 133 5.64 -19.62 13.74
N ILE A 134 4.92 -20.63 14.20
CA ILE A 134 3.97 -21.36 13.35
C ILE A 134 2.67 -21.61 14.09
N LEU A 135 1.56 -21.41 13.39
CA LEU A 135 0.23 -21.82 13.81
C LEU A 135 -0.12 -23.14 13.15
N ASN A 136 -0.82 -24.00 13.90
CA ASN A 136 -1.29 -25.31 13.45
C ASN A 136 -0.14 -26.20 12.98
N SER A 137 0.73 -26.57 13.92
CA SER A 137 1.72 -27.62 13.71
C SER A 137 1.20 -28.99 14.16
N ALA A 138 1.94 -30.06 13.85
CA ALA A 138 1.65 -31.38 14.38
C ALA A 138 1.63 -31.33 15.92
N ASN A 139 0.60 -31.91 16.55
CA ASN A 139 0.34 -31.86 17.99
C ASN A 139 0.00 -30.48 18.58
N HIS A 140 -0.12 -29.44 17.74
CA HIS A 140 -0.45 -28.06 18.14
C HIS A 140 -1.61 -27.50 17.30
N ALA A 141 -2.75 -28.19 17.28
CA ALA A 141 -3.93 -27.73 16.55
C ALA A 141 -4.39 -26.38 17.12
N ASN A 142 -4.59 -25.39 16.24
CA ASN A 142 -5.08 -24.05 16.58
C ASN A 142 -4.28 -23.33 17.68
N THR A 143 -3.00 -23.68 17.84
CA THR A 143 -2.10 -23.09 18.85
C THR A 143 -0.81 -22.67 18.18
N TRP A 144 -0.24 -21.56 18.65
CA TRP A 144 1.04 -21.08 18.16
C TRP A 144 2.20 -21.77 18.86
N ILE A 145 3.17 -22.22 18.06
CA ILE A 145 4.53 -22.48 18.52
C ILE A 145 5.32 -21.20 18.24
N SER A 146 5.54 -20.38 19.26
CA SER A 146 6.19 -19.08 19.10
C SER A 146 7.69 -19.17 18.82
N SER A 147 8.34 -20.29 19.19
CA SER A 147 9.77 -20.54 18.99
C SER A 147 10.03 -21.79 18.17
N TRP A 148 9.49 -21.81 16.96
CA TRP A 148 9.60 -22.96 16.07
C TRP A 148 11.00 -23.06 15.46
N TRP A 149 11.66 -21.93 15.21
CA TRP A 149 12.98 -21.89 14.58
C TRP A 149 14.13 -22.07 15.58
N LEU A 150 14.11 -21.30 16.67
CA LEU A 150 15.25 -21.17 17.57
C LEU A 150 15.67 -22.46 18.30
N ALA A 151 16.98 -22.69 18.33
CA ALA A 151 17.66 -23.63 19.21
C ALA A 151 17.65 -23.18 20.68
N ARG A 152 17.61 -24.14 21.60
CA ARG A 152 17.73 -23.99 23.06
C ARG A 152 18.95 -24.74 23.56
N ASN A 153 19.84 -24.05 24.28
CA ASN A 153 21.02 -24.68 24.86
C ASN A 153 20.64 -25.73 25.90
N ILE A 154 21.32 -26.88 25.86
CA ILE A 154 21.19 -27.94 26.86
C ILE A 154 22.14 -27.59 28.02
N ALA A 155 21.61 -27.63 29.25
CA ALA A 155 22.38 -27.44 30.48
C ALA A 155 22.96 -28.76 31.00
N SER A 156 22.22 -29.87 30.88
CA SER A 156 22.69 -31.22 31.23
C SER A 156 21.78 -32.32 30.68
N SER A 157 22.25 -33.57 30.72
CA SER A 157 21.41 -34.75 30.50
C SER A 157 21.77 -35.91 31.44
N THR A 158 20.80 -36.78 31.71
CA THR A 158 21.01 -37.96 32.58
C THR A 158 21.51 -39.17 31.80
N ASN A 159 22.37 -39.98 32.43
CA ASN A 159 22.67 -41.34 31.97
C ASN A 159 21.57 -42.32 32.43
N ALA A 160 20.40 -42.26 31.80
CA ALA A 160 19.20 -43.03 32.18
C ALA A 160 18.43 -43.51 30.95
N ALA A 161 17.41 -44.35 31.18
CA ALA A 161 16.43 -44.76 30.18
C ALA A 161 15.01 -44.51 30.75
N PRO A 162 14.27 -43.48 30.28
CA PRO A 162 14.66 -42.52 29.24
C PRO A 162 15.70 -41.48 29.71
N ILE A 163 16.42 -40.88 28.77
CA ILE A 163 17.29 -39.72 28.96
C ILE A 163 16.43 -38.50 29.31
N GLU A 164 16.65 -37.87 30.47
CA GLU A 164 16.12 -36.54 30.79
C GLU A 164 17.11 -35.47 30.31
N ILE A 165 16.60 -34.50 29.54
CA ILE A 165 17.31 -33.29 29.12
C ILE A 165 16.88 -32.14 30.03
N THR A 166 17.85 -31.36 30.50
CA THR A 166 17.60 -30.06 31.13
C THR A 166 18.08 -28.96 30.20
N THR A 167 17.21 -28.03 29.81
CA THR A 167 17.57 -26.85 29.01
C THR A 167 17.97 -25.66 29.90
N SER A 168 18.75 -24.73 29.35
CA SER A 168 19.22 -23.55 30.09
C SER A 168 18.14 -22.49 30.33
N ALA A 169 17.02 -22.58 29.60
CA ALA A 169 15.87 -21.68 29.68
C ALA A 169 14.59 -22.46 29.34
N ALA A 170 13.44 -21.82 29.55
CA ALA A 170 12.16 -22.46 29.24
C ALA A 170 12.07 -22.85 27.75
N HIS A 171 11.69 -24.10 27.46
CA HIS A 171 11.76 -24.63 26.10
C HIS A 171 10.49 -24.38 25.27
N GLY A 172 9.32 -24.27 25.91
CA GLY A 172 8.05 -24.05 25.21
C GLY A 172 7.47 -25.29 24.49
N PHE A 173 8.18 -26.42 24.53
CA PHE A 173 7.66 -27.73 24.07
C PHE A 173 6.50 -28.27 24.91
N SER A 174 5.73 -29.18 24.30
CA SER A 174 4.64 -29.97 24.87
C SER A 174 4.95 -31.47 24.75
N THR A 175 4.35 -32.29 25.62
CA THR A 175 4.45 -33.75 25.53
C THR A 175 3.88 -34.25 24.22
N GLY A 176 4.59 -35.15 23.56
CA GLY A 176 4.27 -35.67 22.23
C GLY A 176 4.95 -34.90 21.09
N ASP A 177 5.61 -33.76 21.37
CA ASP A 177 6.35 -33.01 20.35
C ASP A 177 7.52 -33.81 19.79
N THR A 178 7.79 -33.59 18.51
CA THR A 178 9.00 -34.07 17.85
C THR A 178 10.04 -32.96 17.85
N ILE A 179 11.17 -33.17 18.53
CA ILE A 179 12.27 -32.22 18.62
C ILE A 179 13.57 -32.82 18.06
N SER A 180 14.48 -31.95 17.63
CA SER A 180 15.84 -32.31 17.23
C SER A 180 16.84 -31.92 18.31
N ILE A 181 17.82 -32.78 18.58
CA ILE A 181 18.99 -32.51 19.43
C ILE A 181 20.26 -32.66 18.60
N SER A 182 21.19 -31.72 18.76
CA SER A 182 22.48 -31.73 18.08
C SER A 182 23.61 -31.30 19.01
N ASP A 183 24.82 -31.74 18.67
CA ASP A 183 26.08 -31.35 19.32
C ASP A 183 26.18 -31.62 20.83
N HIS A 184 25.41 -32.59 21.36
CA HIS A 184 25.55 -33.04 22.74
C HIS A 184 26.73 -34.02 22.86
N LEU A 185 27.80 -33.60 23.55
CA LEU A 185 29.12 -34.22 23.39
C LEU A 185 29.38 -35.46 24.24
N ILE A 186 28.74 -35.57 25.40
CA ILE A 186 29.02 -36.68 26.35
C ILE A 186 27.94 -37.75 26.24
N ASN A 187 26.67 -37.39 26.44
CA ASN A 187 25.56 -38.32 26.24
C ASN A 187 25.17 -38.34 24.76
N THR A 188 26.07 -38.82 23.90
CA THR A 188 25.92 -38.72 22.43
C THR A 188 24.68 -39.46 21.91
N ALA A 189 24.16 -40.41 22.70
CA ALA A 189 22.89 -41.09 22.45
C ALA A 189 21.67 -40.14 22.48
N ALA A 190 21.80 -38.93 23.03
CA ALA A 190 20.74 -37.92 22.99
C ALA A 190 20.61 -37.21 21.63
N ASN A 191 21.64 -37.25 20.77
CA ASN A 191 21.58 -36.56 19.47
C ASN A 191 20.64 -37.30 18.51
N GLY A 192 19.81 -36.55 17.78
CA GLY A 192 18.82 -37.09 16.86
C GLY A 192 17.45 -36.44 17.02
N THR A 193 16.45 -37.03 16.36
CA THR A 193 15.06 -36.59 16.42
C THR A 193 14.27 -37.48 17.38
N TRP A 194 13.55 -36.87 18.32
CA TRP A 194 12.88 -37.57 19.41
C TRP A 194 11.44 -37.10 19.59
N ILE A 195 10.55 -38.04 19.88
CA ILE A 195 9.29 -37.73 20.57
C ILE A 195 9.64 -37.54 22.04
N ILE A 196 9.04 -36.53 22.69
CA ILE A 196 9.37 -36.18 24.07
C ILE A 196 8.19 -36.24 25.02
N THR A 197 8.51 -36.47 26.29
CA THR A 197 7.60 -36.25 27.41
C THR A 197 8.09 -35.08 28.26
N VAL A 198 7.32 -33.99 28.31
CA VAL A 198 7.67 -32.79 29.08
C VAL A 198 7.47 -33.04 30.57
N VAL A 199 8.49 -32.72 31.38
CA VAL A 199 8.48 -32.83 32.84
C VAL A 199 8.09 -31.49 33.47
N ASN A 200 8.67 -30.40 32.99
CA ASN A 200 8.34 -29.01 33.36
C ASN A 200 8.92 -28.05 32.31
N SER A 201 8.88 -26.73 32.57
CA SER A 201 9.30 -25.72 31.58
C SER A 201 10.75 -25.85 31.08
N THR A 202 11.66 -26.47 31.83
CA THR A 202 13.08 -26.61 31.45
C THR A 202 13.55 -28.06 31.35
N LYS A 203 12.64 -29.03 31.42
CA LYS A 203 12.98 -30.45 31.46
C LYS A 203 12.01 -31.30 30.65
N PHE A 204 12.56 -32.25 29.90
CA PHE A 204 11.80 -33.26 29.17
C PHE A 204 12.61 -34.54 29.03
N THR A 205 11.93 -35.67 28.83
CA THR A 205 12.57 -36.96 28.54
C THR A 205 12.47 -37.32 27.06
N LEU A 206 13.45 -38.04 26.55
CA LEU A 206 13.46 -38.58 25.18
C LEU A 206 12.84 -39.98 25.19
N ASP A 207 11.69 -40.16 24.54
CA ASP A 207 10.97 -41.43 24.58
C ASP A 207 11.81 -42.54 23.94
N ASP A 208 11.78 -43.73 24.54
CA ASP A 208 12.54 -44.93 24.13
C ASP A 208 14.08 -44.76 24.05
N SER A 209 14.64 -43.70 24.63
CA SER A 209 16.09 -43.46 24.65
C SER A 209 16.83 -44.25 25.74
N THR A 210 18.12 -44.49 25.51
CA THR A 210 19.04 -45.05 26.51
C THR A 210 20.33 -44.23 26.55
N GLY A 211 20.63 -43.62 27.69
CA GLY A 211 21.83 -42.81 27.88
C GLY A 211 23.13 -43.61 27.79
N ASN A 212 24.21 -42.95 27.35
CA ASN A 212 25.57 -43.53 27.32
C ASN A 212 26.60 -42.70 28.11
N GLY A 213 26.15 -41.69 28.84
CA GLY A 213 26.99 -40.84 29.69
C GLY A 213 26.18 -39.76 30.40
N ILE A 214 26.72 -39.15 31.46
CA ILE A 214 26.11 -37.98 32.10
C ILE A 214 26.52 -36.75 31.31
N GLY A 215 25.57 -36.09 30.66
CA GLY A 215 25.83 -34.96 29.78
C GLY A 215 25.97 -33.62 30.51
N GLY A 216 26.96 -32.83 30.12
CA GLY A 216 27.13 -31.44 30.57
C GLY A 216 26.47 -30.42 29.65
N ALA A 217 26.78 -29.13 29.85
CA ALA A 217 26.23 -28.00 29.10
C ALA A 217 26.81 -27.91 27.67
N THR A 218 26.39 -28.83 26.80
CA THR A 218 26.81 -28.95 25.40
C THR A 218 25.59 -29.25 24.54
N GLY A 219 25.62 -28.83 23.28
CA GLY A 219 24.53 -29.11 22.35
C GLY A 219 23.28 -28.27 22.57
N THR A 220 22.34 -28.46 21.64
CA THR A 220 21.11 -27.69 21.52
C THR A 220 19.92 -28.59 21.25
N SER A 221 18.73 -28.09 21.54
CA SER A 221 17.44 -28.73 21.27
C SER A 221 16.45 -27.73 20.70
N GLY A 222 15.57 -28.15 19.80
CA GLY A 222 14.53 -27.29 19.22
C GLY A 222 13.65 -28.04 18.23
N TYR A 223 12.55 -27.41 17.79
CA TYR A 223 11.73 -27.99 16.72
C TYR A 223 12.52 -28.05 15.41
N LEU A 224 13.00 -26.89 14.92
CA LEU A 224 13.91 -26.80 13.78
C LEU A 224 15.38 -26.71 14.20
N ASN A 225 15.64 -26.38 15.47
CA ASN A 225 16.96 -26.29 16.10
C ASN A 225 17.98 -25.43 15.32
N GLN A 226 17.62 -24.17 15.03
CA GLN A 226 18.45 -23.25 14.24
C GLN A 226 19.01 -22.06 15.06
N PRO A 227 20.12 -21.45 14.62
CA PRO A 227 20.59 -20.16 15.16
C PRO A 227 19.57 -19.03 14.93
N ALA A 228 19.60 -17.99 15.77
CA ALA A 228 18.72 -16.84 15.62
C ALA A 228 18.86 -16.13 14.27
N LEU A 229 17.73 -15.64 13.75
CA LEU A 229 17.72 -14.70 12.64
C LEU A 229 18.34 -13.36 13.08
N THR A 230 18.75 -12.54 12.12
CA THR A 230 19.37 -11.24 12.40
C THR A 230 18.38 -10.30 13.07
N ALA A 231 18.67 -9.88 14.31
CA ALA A 231 17.79 -8.99 15.05
C ALA A 231 17.65 -7.57 14.44
N GLY A 232 16.47 -6.98 14.60
CA GLY A 232 16.21 -5.56 14.28
C GLY A 232 16.04 -5.26 12.79
N ILE A 233 15.76 -6.28 11.97
CA ILE A 233 15.41 -6.12 10.57
C ILE A 233 14.12 -6.90 10.26
N GLU A 234 13.50 -6.59 9.12
CA GLU A 234 12.37 -7.35 8.61
C GLU A 234 12.85 -8.65 7.96
N HIS A 235 12.04 -9.70 8.07
CA HIS A 235 12.30 -11.04 7.52
C HIS A 235 11.20 -11.42 6.54
N PRO A 236 11.24 -10.95 5.28
CA PRO A 236 10.18 -11.21 4.32
C PRO A 236 10.07 -12.71 4.04
N VAL A 237 8.83 -13.20 3.91
CA VAL A 237 8.54 -14.61 3.66
C VAL A 237 7.55 -14.79 2.51
N ASP A 238 7.84 -15.79 1.69
CA ASP A 238 6.94 -16.31 0.66
C ASP A 238 7.05 -17.84 0.62
N VAL A 239 6.10 -18.52 -0.02
CA VAL A 239 6.11 -19.98 -0.18
C VAL A 239 6.12 -20.34 -1.65
N PHE A 240 7.19 -20.99 -2.08
CA PHE A 240 7.43 -21.37 -3.47
C PHE A 240 7.83 -22.85 -3.54
N ASN A 241 7.24 -23.59 -4.48
CA ASN A 241 7.49 -25.03 -4.64
C ASN A 241 7.38 -25.83 -3.33
N ARG A 242 6.36 -25.54 -2.51
CA ARG A 242 6.10 -26.22 -1.21
C ARG A 242 7.21 -26.02 -0.17
N MET A 243 7.98 -24.94 -0.32
CA MET A 243 9.02 -24.53 0.62
C MET A 243 8.77 -23.09 1.05
N ALA A 244 8.81 -22.84 2.35
CA ALA A 244 8.91 -21.48 2.85
C ALA A 244 10.30 -20.93 2.53
N ILE A 245 10.35 -19.73 1.96
CA ILE A 245 11.57 -18.98 1.65
C ILE A 245 11.59 -17.75 2.55
N ILE A 246 12.62 -17.65 3.38
CA ILE A 246 12.73 -16.61 4.42
C ILE A 246 13.96 -15.75 4.14
N GLY A 247 13.76 -14.44 3.98
CA GLY A 247 14.84 -13.46 3.92
C GLY A 247 15.39 -13.12 5.30
N ASP A 248 16.71 -13.08 5.42
CA ASP A 248 17.43 -12.62 6.60
C ASP A 248 18.65 -11.79 6.20
N ASP A 249 18.52 -10.46 6.23
CA ASP A 249 19.49 -9.50 5.70
C ASP A 249 19.87 -9.78 4.24
N ASN A 250 21.00 -10.46 4.00
CA ASN A 250 21.45 -10.88 2.67
C ASN A 250 21.42 -12.40 2.47
N PHE A 251 20.76 -13.15 3.37
CA PHE A 251 20.62 -14.60 3.30
C PHE A 251 19.18 -15.00 3.01
N ILE A 252 19.02 -16.15 2.37
CA ILE A 252 17.76 -16.86 2.26
C ILE A 252 17.90 -18.19 3.01
N HIS A 253 16.91 -18.49 3.82
CA HIS A 253 16.70 -19.79 4.44
C HIS A 253 15.51 -20.48 3.80
N THR A 254 15.50 -21.81 3.76
CA THR A 254 14.35 -22.59 3.31
C THR A 254 13.87 -23.54 4.39
N ILE A 255 12.55 -23.79 4.40
CA ILE A 255 11.92 -24.83 5.20
C ILE A 255 11.04 -25.64 4.25
N ASP A 256 11.30 -26.93 4.12
CA ASP A 256 10.50 -27.81 3.29
C ASP A 256 9.22 -28.29 4.00
N LYS A 257 8.35 -28.98 3.25
CA LYS A 257 7.12 -29.60 3.78
C LYS A 257 7.33 -30.58 4.94
N ASN A 258 8.54 -31.11 5.11
CA ASN A 258 8.90 -32.06 6.18
C ASN A 258 9.59 -31.36 7.35
N ASN A 259 9.57 -30.02 7.39
CA ASN A 259 10.25 -29.19 8.38
C ASN A 259 11.79 -29.32 8.33
N VAL A 260 12.37 -29.70 7.18
CA VAL A 260 13.83 -29.70 6.98
C VAL A 260 14.27 -28.30 6.62
N VAL A 261 15.27 -27.79 7.36
CA VAL A 261 15.83 -26.46 7.14
C VAL A 261 17.12 -26.55 6.33
N GLU A 262 17.24 -25.73 5.30
CA GLU A 262 18.54 -25.39 4.73
C GLU A 262 18.92 -23.96 5.16
N TYR A 263 19.78 -23.90 6.18
CA TYR A 263 20.21 -22.64 6.77
C TYR A 263 21.20 -21.91 5.84
N LYS A 264 20.91 -20.64 5.50
CA LYS A 264 21.67 -19.85 4.53
C LYS A 264 21.81 -20.54 3.17
N LYS A 265 20.71 -21.14 2.72
CA LYS A 265 20.57 -21.81 1.43
C LYS A 265 21.12 -20.98 0.28
N LEU A 266 20.81 -19.69 0.27
CA LEU A 266 21.33 -18.74 -0.70
C LEU A 266 21.93 -17.53 0.02
N THR A 267 23.08 -17.05 -0.47
CA THR A 267 23.76 -15.85 0.04
C THR A 267 23.86 -14.83 -1.08
N LEU A 268 23.28 -13.64 -0.85
CA LEU A 268 23.39 -12.49 -1.73
C LEU A 268 24.63 -11.65 -1.38
N PRO A 269 25.11 -10.78 -2.29
CA PRO A 269 26.15 -9.82 -1.97
C PRO A 269 25.85 -9.00 -0.71
N SER A 270 26.85 -8.80 0.15
CA SER A 270 26.67 -8.22 1.49
C SER A 270 26.21 -6.75 1.49
N TYR A 271 26.34 -6.04 0.37
CA TYR A 271 25.83 -4.68 0.19
C TYR A 271 24.32 -4.62 -0.05
N LEU A 272 23.68 -5.77 -0.33
CA LEU A 272 22.24 -5.87 -0.51
C LEU A 272 21.55 -6.26 0.79
N ARG A 273 20.30 -5.82 0.93
CA ARG A 273 19.35 -6.33 1.92
C ARG A 273 18.06 -6.73 1.21
N ILE A 274 17.55 -7.90 1.56
CA ILE A 274 16.27 -8.43 1.08
C ILE A 274 15.14 -7.66 1.76
N ILE A 275 14.12 -7.27 0.99
CA ILE A 275 12.98 -6.47 1.48
C ILE A 275 11.63 -7.05 1.11
N HIS A 276 11.53 -7.85 0.04
CA HIS A 276 10.31 -8.52 -0.36
C HIS A 276 10.64 -9.74 -1.22
N ILE A 277 9.84 -10.79 -1.09
CA ILE A 277 9.96 -12.03 -1.86
C ILE A 277 8.58 -12.32 -2.44
N PHE A 278 8.55 -12.68 -3.72
CA PHE A 278 7.35 -13.11 -4.42
C PHE A 278 7.74 -14.11 -5.51
N HIS A 279 6.81 -14.93 -5.99
CA HIS A 279 7.14 -15.96 -6.99
C HIS A 279 6.23 -15.93 -8.22
N SER A 280 6.82 -16.30 -9.36
CA SER A 280 6.10 -16.77 -10.54
C SER A 280 6.01 -18.30 -10.50
N LYS A 281 5.45 -18.92 -11.53
CA LYS A 281 5.29 -20.38 -11.57
C LYS A 281 6.60 -21.16 -11.43
N GLU A 282 7.72 -20.59 -11.89
CA GLU A 282 8.99 -21.30 -12.00
C GLU A 282 10.16 -20.57 -11.33
N ARG A 283 9.95 -19.38 -10.79
CA ARG A 283 11.02 -18.56 -10.21
C ARG A 283 10.55 -17.86 -8.94
N ALA A 284 11.43 -17.81 -7.96
CA ALA A 284 11.35 -16.86 -6.87
C ALA A 284 12.08 -15.57 -7.28
N TRP A 285 11.45 -14.43 -6.99
CA TRP A 285 11.96 -13.10 -7.26
C TRP A 285 12.19 -12.38 -5.93
N ILE A 286 13.42 -11.92 -5.72
CA ILE A 286 13.83 -11.33 -4.45
C ILE A 286 14.14 -9.86 -4.70
N CYS A 287 13.27 -8.99 -4.18
CA CYS A 287 13.48 -7.56 -4.17
C CYS A 287 14.52 -7.19 -3.11
N THR A 288 15.48 -6.33 -3.50
CA THR A 288 16.52 -5.87 -2.59
C THR A 288 16.60 -4.36 -2.50
N ARG A 289 17.29 -3.88 -1.46
CA ARG A 289 17.80 -2.51 -1.34
C ARG A 289 19.32 -2.52 -1.21
N HIS A 290 19.96 -1.46 -1.69
CA HIS A 290 21.38 -1.26 -1.46
C HIS A 290 21.61 -0.56 -0.11
N LYS A 291 22.43 -1.15 0.77
CA LYS A 291 22.66 -0.65 2.15
C LYS A 291 23.35 0.72 2.23
N ARG A 292 24.02 1.14 1.15
CA ARG A 292 24.73 2.43 1.02
C ARG A 292 24.25 3.28 -0.17
N SER A 293 22.98 3.13 -0.56
CA SER A 293 22.36 3.96 -1.62
C SER A 293 23.02 3.90 -3.02
N GLY A 294 23.67 2.79 -3.34
CA GLY A 294 24.07 2.43 -4.70
C GLY A 294 22.90 1.78 -5.44
N GLU A 295 23.17 1.21 -6.62
CA GLU A 295 22.15 0.51 -7.40
C GLU A 295 21.79 -0.83 -6.73
N ALA A 296 20.48 -1.05 -6.52
CA ALA A 296 19.94 -2.32 -6.08
C ALA A 296 19.63 -3.23 -7.29
N VAL A 297 19.30 -4.48 -6.98
CA VAL A 297 18.97 -5.49 -7.99
C VAL A 297 17.72 -6.26 -7.58
N VAL A 298 17.04 -6.87 -8.55
CA VAL A 298 16.11 -7.98 -8.29
C VAL A 298 16.84 -9.27 -8.59
N ILE A 299 16.83 -10.21 -7.64
CA ILE A 299 17.47 -11.51 -7.82
C ILE A 299 16.45 -12.50 -8.38
N GLU A 300 16.84 -13.24 -9.41
CA GLU A 300 16.10 -14.38 -9.95
C GLU A 300 16.67 -15.69 -9.42
N TRP A 301 15.83 -16.49 -8.77
CA TRP A 301 16.23 -17.76 -8.17
C TRP A 301 15.28 -18.90 -8.57
N ASP A 302 15.82 -20.11 -8.69
CA ASP A 302 15.09 -21.33 -9.04
C ASP A 302 14.39 -21.99 -7.83
N GLY A 303 14.63 -21.47 -6.63
CA GLY A 303 14.06 -21.98 -5.38
C GLY A 303 14.80 -23.18 -4.79
N TYR A 304 15.88 -23.68 -5.40
CA TYR A 304 16.55 -24.91 -4.94
C TYR A 304 18.07 -24.86 -5.00
N SER A 305 18.67 -24.15 -5.96
CA SER A 305 20.13 -24.06 -6.09
C SER A 305 20.74 -23.26 -4.94
N ASN A 306 21.99 -23.54 -4.59
CA ASN A 306 22.74 -22.75 -3.60
C ASN A 306 23.27 -21.41 -4.17
N SER A 307 22.89 -21.09 -5.41
CA SER A 307 23.22 -19.87 -6.13
C SER A 307 21.99 -19.34 -6.85
N TYR A 308 21.89 -18.02 -7.01
CA TYR A 308 20.88 -17.41 -7.87
C TYR A 308 21.28 -17.53 -9.34
N LEU A 309 20.29 -17.36 -10.22
CA LEU A 309 20.50 -17.45 -11.67
C LEU A 309 21.03 -16.13 -12.22
N TYR A 310 20.38 -15.02 -11.84
CA TYR A 310 20.67 -13.69 -12.37
C TYR A 310 20.48 -12.60 -11.31
N GLU A 311 21.31 -11.55 -11.41
CA GLU A 311 21.07 -10.25 -10.78
C GLU A 311 20.57 -9.28 -11.85
N HIS A 312 19.43 -8.65 -11.59
CA HIS A 312 18.83 -7.70 -12.51
C HIS A 312 18.90 -6.28 -11.94
N PRO A 313 19.78 -5.40 -12.45
CA PRO A 313 19.80 -3.99 -12.08
C PRO A 313 18.45 -3.30 -12.35
N ILE A 314 18.08 -2.35 -11.49
CA ILE A 314 16.77 -1.68 -11.55
C ILE A 314 16.85 -0.14 -11.61
N GLU A 315 18.04 0.42 -11.84
CA GLU A 315 18.25 1.88 -11.93
C GLU A 315 17.76 2.65 -10.69
N SER A 316 17.75 2.01 -9.53
CA SER A 316 17.29 2.59 -8.27
C SER A 316 17.95 1.89 -7.09
N ASP A 317 17.94 2.52 -5.92
CA ASP A 317 18.54 2.00 -4.69
C ASP A 317 17.67 1.00 -3.94
N VAL A 318 16.43 0.78 -4.41
CA VAL A 318 15.47 -0.16 -3.79
C VAL A 318 14.37 -0.62 -4.77
N ALA A 319 13.99 -1.90 -4.68
CA ALA A 319 12.76 -2.45 -5.28
C ALA A 319 11.67 -2.60 -4.21
N LEU A 320 10.81 -1.60 -4.03
CA LEU A 320 9.90 -1.49 -2.87
C LEU A 320 8.89 -2.65 -2.75
N SER A 321 8.28 -3.03 -3.86
CA SER A 321 7.31 -4.13 -3.92
C SER A 321 7.32 -4.78 -5.30
N GLY A 322 6.89 -6.04 -5.35
CA GLY A 322 6.78 -6.82 -6.56
C GLY A 322 5.50 -7.64 -6.59
N ILE A 323 5.05 -8.00 -7.80
CA ILE A 323 3.86 -8.84 -8.01
C ILE A 323 3.98 -9.56 -9.35
N VAL A 324 3.28 -10.68 -9.50
CA VAL A 324 3.20 -11.40 -10.79
C VAL A 324 1.89 -11.11 -11.51
N TYR A 325 1.99 -10.65 -12.75
CA TYR A 325 0.87 -10.52 -13.68
C TYR A 325 1.05 -11.50 -14.85
N LYS A 326 0.13 -12.45 -15.02
CA LYS A 326 0.17 -13.47 -16.09
C LYS A 326 1.54 -14.16 -16.21
N ASN A 327 2.13 -14.55 -15.06
CA ASN A 327 3.45 -15.16 -14.93
C ASN A 327 4.66 -14.23 -15.20
N THR A 328 4.43 -12.95 -15.51
CA THR A 328 5.48 -11.94 -15.64
C THR A 328 5.63 -11.17 -14.33
N PRO A 329 6.83 -11.07 -13.76
CA PRO A 329 7.06 -10.27 -12.57
C PRO A 329 7.11 -8.77 -12.93
N PHE A 330 6.50 -7.97 -12.07
CA PHE A 330 6.52 -6.51 -12.08
C PHE A 330 7.06 -6.02 -10.74
N VAL A 331 7.83 -4.94 -10.76
CA VAL A 331 8.36 -4.30 -9.55
C VAL A 331 8.22 -2.78 -9.63
N VAL A 332 8.01 -2.14 -8.49
CA VAL A 332 8.08 -0.68 -8.34
C VAL A 332 9.37 -0.29 -7.64
N THR A 333 10.11 0.66 -8.21
CA THR A 333 11.40 1.10 -7.66
C THR A 333 11.27 2.31 -6.73
N GLY A 334 12.32 2.60 -5.96
CA GLY A 334 12.39 3.78 -5.10
C GLY A 334 12.28 5.12 -5.85
N HIS A 335 12.62 5.15 -7.15
CA HIS A 335 12.47 6.34 -7.99
C HIS A 335 11.11 6.39 -8.70
N GLY A 336 10.22 5.45 -8.39
CA GLY A 336 8.85 5.41 -8.89
C GLY A 336 8.69 4.85 -10.30
N LYS A 337 9.69 4.15 -10.84
CA LYS A 337 9.53 3.44 -12.12
C LYS A 337 8.80 2.12 -11.88
N ILE A 338 7.92 1.74 -12.81
CA ILE A 338 7.34 0.39 -12.86
C ILE A 338 8.14 -0.43 -13.88
N LEU A 339 8.84 -1.45 -13.41
CA LEU A 339 9.61 -2.35 -14.26
C LEU A 339 8.90 -3.69 -14.41
N TYR A 340 9.09 -4.35 -15.55
CA TYR A 340 8.67 -5.72 -15.79
C TYR A 340 9.84 -6.54 -16.33
N HIS A 341 9.85 -7.84 -16.06
CA HIS A 341 10.84 -8.73 -16.66
C HIS A 341 10.40 -9.13 -18.08
N ASN A 342 11.20 -8.74 -19.07
CA ASN A 342 10.90 -8.97 -20.49
C ASN A 342 11.36 -10.34 -21.01
N GLY A 343 11.88 -11.20 -20.13
CA GLY A 343 12.47 -12.50 -20.47
C GLY A 343 13.98 -12.54 -20.28
N SER A 344 14.66 -11.39 -20.27
CA SER A 344 16.11 -11.29 -20.06
C SER A 344 16.50 -10.31 -18.95
N SER A 345 15.77 -9.22 -18.79
CA SER A 345 16.05 -8.21 -17.77
C SER A 345 14.78 -7.48 -17.33
N PHE A 346 14.88 -6.76 -16.20
CA PHE A 346 13.87 -5.77 -15.84
C PHE A 346 14.04 -4.51 -16.68
N THR A 347 12.95 -4.08 -17.31
CA THR A 347 12.90 -2.84 -18.10
C THR A 347 11.64 -2.06 -17.76
N GLN A 348 11.67 -0.74 -17.95
CA GLN A 348 10.51 0.10 -17.67
C GLN A 348 9.31 -0.35 -18.52
N PHE A 349 8.18 -0.62 -17.85
CA PHE A 349 6.98 -1.05 -18.53
C PHE A 349 6.33 0.14 -19.22
N LYS A 350 6.50 0.22 -20.55
CA LYS A 350 6.03 1.35 -21.35
C LYS A 350 6.56 2.67 -20.74
N LYS A 351 5.68 3.60 -20.42
CA LYS A 351 5.98 4.88 -19.75
C LYS A 351 5.38 4.94 -18.34
N ALA A 352 5.14 3.79 -17.71
CA ALA A 352 4.54 3.74 -16.38
C ALA A 352 5.57 4.15 -15.33
N GLU A 353 5.44 5.36 -14.82
CA GLU A 353 6.25 5.90 -13.73
C GLU A 353 5.44 6.91 -12.91
N PHE A 354 5.79 7.03 -11.64
CA PHE A 354 5.31 8.11 -10.79
C PHE A 354 6.07 9.41 -11.13
N PRO A 355 5.42 10.59 -10.98
CA PRO A 355 6.01 11.89 -11.32
C PRO A 355 7.02 12.36 -10.26
N LEU A 356 8.08 11.57 -10.04
CA LEU A 356 9.12 11.80 -9.04
C LEU A 356 10.41 12.34 -9.66
N GLN A 357 10.82 11.80 -10.82
CA GLN A 357 12.12 12.08 -11.42
C GLN A 357 12.28 13.54 -11.87
N GLU A 358 11.23 14.16 -12.42
CA GLU A 358 11.22 15.57 -12.82
C GLU A 358 11.54 16.52 -11.66
N LEU A 359 11.26 16.08 -10.44
CA LEU A 359 11.41 16.85 -9.20
C LEU A 359 12.63 16.41 -8.38
N GLY A 360 13.42 15.44 -8.88
CA GLY A 360 14.53 14.86 -8.13
C GLY A 360 14.11 14.14 -6.84
N LEU A 361 12.85 13.67 -6.77
CA LEU A 361 12.27 13.06 -5.58
C LEU A 361 12.38 11.54 -5.61
N LYS A 362 12.26 10.94 -4.42
CA LYS A 362 12.26 9.49 -4.21
C LYS A 362 11.24 9.09 -3.17
N PHE A 363 10.69 7.89 -3.32
CA PHE A 363 9.83 7.31 -2.30
C PHE A 363 10.61 7.04 -1.02
N ASN A 364 9.95 7.30 0.10
CA ASN A 364 10.48 6.99 1.40
C ASN A 364 10.43 5.48 1.63
N TYR A 365 11.54 4.91 2.09
CA TYR A 365 11.65 3.51 2.45
C TYR A 365 12.18 3.28 3.86
N ASN A 366 11.86 4.18 4.79
CA ASN A 366 12.11 3.97 6.21
C ASN A 366 11.14 2.95 6.80
N TYR A 367 11.61 1.70 6.87
CA TYR A 367 10.89 0.55 7.43
C TYR A 367 10.67 0.66 8.95
N SER A 368 11.47 1.46 9.66
CA SER A 368 11.24 1.78 11.06
C SER A 368 10.16 2.86 11.23
N GLY A 369 8.89 2.47 11.38
CA GLY A 369 7.81 3.37 11.84
C GLY A 369 6.72 3.75 10.83
N ALA A 370 6.25 2.80 10.01
CA ALA A 370 5.08 2.95 9.11
C ALA A 370 5.19 4.02 7.99
N THR A 371 6.35 4.64 7.78
CA THR A 371 6.48 5.77 6.85
C THR A 371 6.84 5.40 5.41
N THR A 372 7.12 4.12 5.13
CA THR A 372 7.40 3.61 3.77
C THR A 372 6.28 4.01 2.80
N SER A 373 6.63 4.52 1.62
CA SER A 373 5.62 4.99 0.66
C SER A 373 4.84 3.89 0.00
N ILE A 374 5.50 2.77 -0.23
CA ILE A 374 4.90 1.55 -0.75
C ILE A 374 5.48 0.42 0.08
N LYS A 375 4.63 -0.26 0.85
CA LYS A 375 5.05 -1.40 1.67
C LYS A 375 5.38 -2.62 0.78
N PRO A 376 6.25 -3.53 1.26
CA PRO A 376 6.22 -4.91 0.79
C PRO A 376 4.77 -5.42 0.81
N LYS A 377 4.34 -6.20 -0.18
CA LYS A 377 2.93 -6.61 -0.34
C LYS A 377 1.94 -5.43 -0.49
N GLY A 378 2.43 -4.25 -0.91
CA GLY A 378 1.63 -3.07 -1.28
C GLY A 378 1.11 -3.09 -2.72
N MET A 379 1.22 -4.21 -3.42
CA MET A 379 0.74 -4.42 -4.78
C MET A 379 -0.23 -5.60 -4.85
N ALA A 380 -1.22 -5.52 -5.73
CA ALA A 380 -2.19 -6.59 -5.96
C ALA A 380 -2.57 -6.71 -7.43
N VAL A 381 -3.00 -7.90 -7.86
CA VAL A 381 -3.52 -8.13 -9.22
C VAL A 381 -4.97 -8.58 -9.12
N LYS A 382 -5.86 -7.92 -9.87
CA LYS A 382 -7.27 -8.29 -9.96
C LYS A 382 -7.88 -7.80 -11.26
N ASN A 383 -8.78 -8.59 -11.84
CA ASN A 383 -9.53 -8.24 -13.06
C ASN A 383 -8.65 -7.77 -14.23
N GLY A 384 -7.45 -8.34 -14.37
CA GLY A 384 -6.51 -7.98 -15.44
C GLY A 384 -5.71 -6.70 -15.19
N LEU A 385 -5.84 -6.07 -14.02
CA LEU A 385 -5.16 -4.84 -13.63
C LEU A 385 -4.13 -5.10 -12.52
N ILE A 386 -3.11 -4.23 -12.46
CA ILE A 386 -2.14 -4.18 -11.37
C ILE A 386 -2.44 -2.94 -10.52
N TYR A 387 -2.59 -3.14 -9.22
CA TYR A 387 -2.85 -2.09 -8.24
C TYR A 387 -1.60 -1.86 -7.40
N ILE A 388 -1.31 -0.59 -7.11
CA ILE A 388 -0.13 -0.16 -6.33
C ILE A 388 -0.62 0.85 -5.28
N TYR A 389 -0.41 0.56 -4.01
CA TYR A 389 -0.84 1.45 -2.93
C TYR A 389 0.30 2.35 -2.46
N VAL A 390 0.07 3.66 -2.52
CA VAL A 390 1.09 4.69 -2.39
C VAL A 390 0.69 5.72 -1.34
N ASN A 391 1.65 6.15 -0.53
CA ASN A 391 1.59 7.44 0.17
C ASN A 391 2.50 8.47 -0.50
N VAL A 392 2.29 9.75 -0.20
CA VAL A 392 3.12 10.86 -0.69
C VAL A 392 4.19 11.31 0.30
N ASN A 393 4.63 10.44 1.20
CA ASN A 393 5.72 10.70 2.13
C ASN A 393 7.04 10.37 1.42
N LEU A 394 7.86 11.37 1.07
CA LEU A 394 9.05 11.24 0.22
C LEU A 394 10.34 11.54 1.01
N THR A 395 11.48 10.92 0.66
CA THR A 395 12.68 10.88 1.53
C THR A 395 13.57 12.13 1.60
N ASP A 396 13.41 13.11 0.72
CA ASP A 396 14.45 14.13 0.53
C ASP A 396 13.98 15.59 0.70
N PHE A 397 12.72 15.83 1.06
CA PHE A 397 12.22 17.19 1.29
C PHE A 397 11.11 17.21 2.35
N SER A 398 11.40 17.86 3.49
CA SER A 398 10.36 18.22 4.45
C SER A 398 9.49 19.32 3.84
N ASN A 399 8.22 19.03 3.60
CA ASN A 399 7.13 19.98 3.30
C ASN A 399 6.76 20.21 1.82
N LEU A 400 7.32 19.48 0.85
CA LEU A 400 6.92 19.63 -0.55
C LEU A 400 6.02 18.48 -0.98
N LEU A 401 4.76 18.81 -1.31
CA LEU A 401 3.80 17.87 -1.87
C LEU A 401 3.80 18.08 -3.39
N PRO A 402 4.17 17.06 -4.20
CA PRO A 402 4.15 17.19 -5.64
C PRO A 402 2.72 17.48 -6.11
N GLU A 403 2.52 18.40 -7.05
CA GLU A 403 1.17 18.72 -7.55
C GLU A 403 0.46 17.47 -8.12
N ARG A 404 1.21 16.58 -8.79
CA ARG A 404 0.68 15.43 -9.56
C ARG A 404 0.67 14.11 -8.81
N LEU A 405 1.41 13.98 -7.71
CA LEU A 405 1.44 12.75 -6.92
C LEU A 405 0.43 12.87 -5.78
N ILE A 406 -0.41 11.86 -5.62
CA ILE A 406 -1.40 11.78 -4.55
C ILE A 406 -1.43 10.38 -3.96
N SER A 407 -1.82 10.31 -2.68
CA SER A 407 -1.91 9.06 -1.93
C SER A 407 -3.14 8.27 -2.34
N GLY A 408 -3.07 6.96 -2.21
CA GLY A 408 -4.14 6.04 -2.57
C GLY A 408 -3.66 4.91 -3.47
N THR A 409 -4.61 4.14 -3.96
CA THR A 409 -4.37 3.05 -4.90
C THR A 409 -4.30 3.58 -6.33
N TRP A 410 -3.15 3.41 -6.93
CA TRP A 410 -2.89 3.60 -8.35
C TRP A 410 -3.14 2.31 -9.11
N CYS A 411 -3.58 2.43 -10.35
CA CYS A 411 -3.91 1.33 -11.22
C CYS A 411 -3.04 1.42 -12.48
N LEU A 412 -2.41 0.31 -12.84
CA LEU A 412 -1.79 0.06 -14.13
C LEU A 412 -2.65 -0.96 -14.90
N ASP A 413 -3.09 -0.60 -16.09
CA ASP A 413 -3.62 -1.56 -17.07
C ASP A 413 -2.47 -2.04 -17.97
N PRO A 414 -2.02 -3.30 -17.86
CA PRO A 414 -0.96 -3.81 -18.70
C PRO A 414 -1.31 -3.85 -20.19
N GLU A 415 -2.59 -3.98 -20.56
CA GLU A 415 -3.01 -4.07 -21.97
C GLU A 415 -2.68 -2.76 -22.71
N ASN A 416 -3.10 -1.62 -22.17
CA ASN A 416 -2.94 -0.32 -22.81
C ASN A 416 -1.80 0.53 -22.23
N GLY A 417 -1.37 0.28 -20.99
CA GLY A 417 -0.32 1.05 -20.31
C GLY A 417 -0.82 2.27 -19.54
N ASN A 418 -2.13 2.43 -19.41
CA ASN A 418 -2.73 3.48 -18.60
C ASN A 418 -2.29 3.29 -17.16
N PHE A 419 -1.72 4.35 -16.60
CA PHE A 419 -1.31 4.40 -15.22
C PHE A 419 -1.95 5.63 -14.60
N TYR A 420 -2.73 5.46 -13.53
CA TYR A 420 -3.53 6.55 -12.97
C TYR A 420 -3.96 6.26 -11.53
N HIS A 421 -4.28 7.31 -10.78
CA HIS A 421 -4.88 7.14 -9.46
C HIS A 421 -6.35 6.74 -9.56
N LEU A 422 -6.71 5.63 -8.92
CA LEU A 422 -8.03 5.03 -9.00
C LEU A 422 -8.83 5.17 -7.70
N TYR A 423 -8.23 4.89 -6.54
CA TYR A 423 -8.95 4.91 -5.25
C TYR A 423 -8.18 5.68 -4.18
N SER A 424 -8.89 6.44 -3.36
CA SER A 424 -8.34 7.09 -2.17
C SER A 424 -9.00 6.56 -0.89
N PHE A 425 -8.35 6.81 0.24
CA PHE A 425 -8.77 6.37 1.56
C PHE A 425 -8.86 7.56 2.50
N GLY A 426 -9.67 7.44 3.56
CA GLY A 426 -9.92 8.54 4.48
C GLY A 426 -10.83 8.13 5.63
N GLN A 427 -11.52 9.12 6.19
CA GLN A 427 -12.41 8.96 7.33
C GLN A 427 -13.75 8.32 6.97
N ARG A 428 -14.08 8.26 5.67
CA ARG A 428 -15.36 7.78 5.15
C ARG A 428 -15.82 6.48 5.80
N THR A 429 -16.93 6.57 6.52
CA THR A 429 -17.70 5.43 7.02
C THR A 429 -18.99 5.30 6.20
N ALA A 430 -19.97 4.52 6.68
CA ALA A 430 -21.31 4.49 6.08
C ALA A 430 -22.01 5.87 6.14
N THR A 431 -21.61 6.73 7.07
CA THR A 431 -22.00 8.15 7.11
C THR A 431 -20.88 9.01 6.54
N THR A 432 -21.20 9.89 5.59
CA THR A 432 -20.19 10.63 4.82
C THR A 432 -19.52 11.73 5.64
N THR A 433 -18.23 11.56 5.93
CA THR A 433 -17.37 12.56 6.58
C THR A 433 -16.31 13.14 5.65
N ASP A 434 -15.91 12.39 4.61
CA ASP A 434 -15.02 12.81 3.53
C ASP A 434 -15.25 11.98 2.24
N PHE A 435 -14.45 12.22 1.20
CA PHE A 435 -14.45 11.49 -0.08
C PHE A 435 -13.08 10.89 -0.41
N GLY A 436 -12.32 10.56 0.63
CA GLY A 436 -10.92 10.12 0.54
C GLY A 436 -9.93 11.27 0.49
N GLN A 437 -8.73 11.02 1.00
CA GLN A 437 -7.70 12.04 1.21
C GLN A 437 -6.66 11.96 0.09
N PRO A 438 -6.41 13.06 -0.64
CA PRO A 438 -5.23 13.18 -1.49
C PRO A 438 -3.91 12.91 -0.77
N ILE A 439 -3.88 13.06 0.56
CA ILE A 439 -2.70 12.83 1.40
C ILE A 439 -3.03 11.88 2.54
N LEU A 440 -2.30 10.77 2.58
CA LEU A 440 -2.29 9.84 3.71
C LEU A 440 -0.97 9.97 4.47
N ARG A 441 -1.01 9.65 5.77
CA ARG A 441 0.19 9.61 6.60
C ARG A 441 1.06 8.39 6.27
N ALA A 442 0.41 7.25 6.01
CA ALA A 442 1.05 5.98 5.69
C ALA A 442 0.18 5.13 4.77
N ALA A 443 0.82 4.41 3.84
CA ALA A 443 0.21 3.32 3.11
C ALA A 443 0.66 1.99 3.73
N GLY A 444 -0.26 1.03 3.82
CA GLY A 444 -0.03 -0.30 4.35
C GLY A 444 -0.06 -1.37 3.25
N GLY A 445 -0.43 -2.59 3.64
CA GLY A 445 -0.61 -3.71 2.72
C GLY A 445 -1.82 -3.54 1.81
N LEU A 446 -1.81 -4.26 0.68
CA LEU A 446 -2.93 -4.32 -0.26
C LEU A 446 -3.27 -5.77 -0.59
N LEU A 447 -4.55 -6.15 -0.50
CA LEU A 447 -5.02 -7.49 -0.85
C LEU A 447 -6.16 -7.44 -1.87
N ALA A 448 -6.03 -8.22 -2.94
CA ALA A 448 -7.15 -8.50 -3.85
C ALA A 448 -8.08 -9.58 -3.26
N LEU A 449 -9.36 -9.27 -3.18
CA LEU A 449 -10.38 -10.22 -2.68
C LEU A 449 -10.93 -11.09 -3.82
N ASN A 450 -11.26 -12.35 -3.57
CA ASN A 450 -11.95 -13.21 -4.55
C ASN A 450 -13.39 -13.50 -4.09
N GLY A 451 -14.34 -13.54 -5.02
CA GLY A 451 -15.71 -14.00 -4.75
C GLY A 451 -16.58 -13.12 -3.83
N ILE A 452 -16.16 -11.88 -3.55
CA ILE A 452 -16.76 -11.00 -2.53
C ILE A 452 -17.20 -9.66 -3.14
N GLN A 453 -18.16 -8.96 -2.51
CA GLN A 453 -18.69 -7.62 -2.88
C GLN A 453 -17.67 -6.46 -2.75
N ALA A 454 -16.37 -6.75 -2.67
CA ALA A 454 -15.31 -5.75 -2.57
C ALA A 454 -14.14 -6.11 -3.48
N GLU A 455 -13.45 -5.07 -3.96
CA GLU A 455 -12.32 -5.27 -4.85
C GLU A 455 -11.04 -5.58 -4.09
N LEU A 456 -10.73 -4.74 -3.11
CA LEU A 456 -9.47 -4.71 -2.39
C LEU A 456 -9.70 -4.48 -0.88
N LEU A 457 -8.78 -4.99 -0.06
CA LEU A 457 -8.53 -4.50 1.29
C LEU A 457 -7.23 -3.69 1.31
N ALA A 458 -7.21 -2.64 2.13
CA ALA A 458 -6.05 -1.78 2.30
C ALA A 458 -5.87 -1.39 3.77
N GLY A 459 -4.63 -1.40 4.26
CA GLY A 459 -4.24 -0.92 5.59
C GLY A 459 -3.51 0.42 5.55
N GLY A 460 -3.42 1.18 6.62
CA GLY A 460 -2.65 2.44 6.58
C GLY A 460 -3.01 3.45 7.65
N VAL A 461 -2.61 4.70 7.44
CA VAL A 461 -2.83 5.80 8.40
C VAL A 461 -3.36 7.03 7.68
N PHE A 462 -4.47 7.55 8.18
CA PHE A 462 -5.14 8.73 7.65
C PHE A 462 -5.18 9.86 8.69
N TYR A 463 -5.44 11.08 8.23
CA TYR A 463 -5.60 12.24 9.10
C TYR A 463 -7.07 12.37 9.54
N LYS A 464 -7.31 12.41 10.85
CA LYS A 464 -8.62 12.78 11.42
C LYS A 464 -8.82 14.29 11.43
N THR A 465 -7.74 14.99 11.72
CA THR A 465 -7.64 16.44 11.67
C THR A 465 -6.32 16.82 10.99
N ASN A 466 -6.01 18.10 10.84
CA ASN A 466 -4.74 18.53 10.26
C ASN A 466 -3.50 17.96 11.00
N THR A 467 -3.62 17.64 12.29
CA THR A 467 -2.50 17.18 13.13
C THR A 467 -2.68 15.81 13.74
N THR A 468 -3.91 15.31 13.85
CA THR A 468 -4.19 14.00 14.47
C THR A 468 -4.43 12.94 13.41
N THR A 469 -3.95 11.73 13.66
CA THR A 469 -4.05 10.60 12.74
C THR A 469 -4.71 9.40 13.41
N ALA A 470 -5.31 8.52 12.60
CA ALA A 470 -5.75 7.21 13.04
C ALA A 470 -5.28 6.13 12.05
N LYS A 471 -5.06 4.94 12.58
CA LYS A 471 -4.75 3.73 11.80
C LYS A 471 -6.06 3.21 11.25
N GLY A 472 -6.09 2.78 10.00
CA GLY A 472 -7.32 2.40 9.31
C GLY A 472 -7.17 1.11 8.53
N LEU A 473 -8.29 0.39 8.46
CA LEU A 473 -8.51 -0.71 7.54
C LEU A 473 -9.67 -0.31 6.62
N TRP A 474 -9.47 -0.42 5.31
CA TRP A 474 -10.46 -0.04 4.31
C TRP A 474 -10.82 -1.21 3.39
N ARG A 475 -12.05 -1.16 2.88
CA ARG A 475 -12.49 -1.92 1.70
C ARG A 475 -12.78 -0.99 0.54
N ILE A 476 -12.57 -1.46 -0.67
CA ILE A 476 -13.15 -0.83 -1.88
C ILE A 476 -14.46 -1.55 -2.22
N VAL A 477 -15.58 -0.83 -2.27
CA VAL A 477 -16.88 -1.42 -2.66
C VAL A 477 -16.87 -1.91 -4.10
N ALA A 478 -17.62 -2.98 -4.40
CA ALA A 478 -17.68 -3.52 -5.75
C ALA A 478 -18.58 -2.73 -6.73
N ASP A 479 -19.46 -1.84 -6.26
CA ASP A 479 -20.41 -1.13 -7.10
C ASP A 479 -20.27 0.41 -7.07
N PHE A 480 -20.94 1.07 -8.01
CA PHE A 480 -20.98 2.54 -8.15
C PHE A 480 -22.25 3.16 -7.52
N SER A 481 -22.92 2.42 -6.61
CA SER A 481 -24.17 2.87 -5.98
C SER A 481 -23.94 3.95 -4.93
N THR A 482 -22.70 4.11 -4.49
CA THR A 482 -22.34 5.04 -3.42
C THR A 482 -21.77 6.33 -3.98
N SER A 483 -22.26 7.47 -3.48
CA SER A 483 -21.82 8.79 -3.93
C SER A 483 -20.32 8.98 -3.69
N ASN A 484 -19.58 9.48 -4.66
CA ASN A 484 -18.16 9.78 -4.52
C ASN A 484 -17.80 11.16 -5.09
N ARG A 485 -16.55 11.58 -4.92
CA ARG A 485 -15.96 12.73 -5.62
C ARG A 485 -14.62 12.35 -6.22
N GLY A 486 -14.35 12.89 -7.40
CA GLY A 486 -13.12 12.67 -8.14
C GLY A 486 -12.92 13.76 -9.17
N TYR A 487 -11.71 13.89 -9.68
CA TYR A 487 -11.41 14.84 -10.73
C TYR A 487 -10.24 14.37 -11.58
N PHE A 488 -10.10 14.97 -12.75
CA PHE A 488 -8.88 14.89 -13.54
C PHE A 488 -8.50 16.26 -14.09
N GLU A 489 -7.21 16.41 -14.38
CA GLU A 489 -6.63 17.63 -14.92
C GLU A 489 -5.95 17.33 -16.26
N THR A 490 -6.26 18.07 -17.31
CA THR A 490 -5.58 17.91 -18.61
C THR A 490 -4.12 18.35 -18.53
N VAL A 491 -3.30 18.02 -19.53
CA VAL A 491 -2.03 18.74 -19.71
C VAL A 491 -2.28 20.21 -20.07
N LYS A 492 -1.23 21.04 -19.99
CA LYS A 492 -1.28 22.44 -20.48
C LYS A 492 -1.35 22.43 -22.01
N ILE A 493 -2.35 23.08 -22.58
CA ILE A 493 -2.58 23.18 -24.02
C ILE A 493 -2.16 24.58 -24.49
N PRO A 494 -1.06 24.74 -25.25
CA PRO A 494 -0.50 26.04 -25.60
C PRO A 494 -1.36 26.77 -26.62
N THR A 495 -1.46 28.11 -26.50
CA THR A 495 -2.27 28.95 -27.38
C THR A 495 -1.59 29.26 -28.72
N ALA A 496 -0.25 29.15 -28.82
CA ALA A 496 0.53 29.42 -30.03
C ALA A 496 0.38 28.35 -31.14
N ASN A 497 -0.12 27.16 -30.83
CA ASN A 497 -0.21 26.04 -31.77
C ASN A 497 -1.49 26.04 -32.61
N ILE A 498 -2.37 27.04 -32.47
CA ILE A 498 -3.71 27.03 -33.07
C ILE A 498 -4.11 28.44 -33.50
N SER A 499 -4.45 28.60 -34.78
CA SER A 499 -4.82 29.87 -35.43
C SER A 499 -6.15 30.48 -34.92
N ASP A 500 -6.93 29.74 -34.13
CA ASP A 500 -8.24 30.16 -33.61
C ASP A 500 -8.22 30.01 -32.08
N LYS A 501 -8.75 31.01 -31.36
CA LYS A 501 -8.90 30.96 -29.91
C LYS A 501 -10.01 29.98 -29.54
N TRP A 502 -9.84 29.26 -28.43
CA TRP A 502 -10.88 28.40 -27.87
C TRP A 502 -12.05 29.26 -27.38
N ASP A 503 -13.23 29.05 -27.95
CA ASP A 503 -14.43 29.79 -27.56
C ASP A 503 -15.32 28.95 -26.65
N THR A 504 -15.34 27.62 -26.84
CA THR A 504 -16.27 26.75 -26.13
C THR A 504 -15.71 25.37 -25.75
N ILE A 505 -16.20 24.85 -24.63
CA ILE A 505 -16.03 23.46 -24.21
C ILE A 505 -17.38 22.76 -24.38
N TRP A 506 -17.37 21.63 -25.07
CA TRP A 506 -18.50 20.73 -25.16
C TRP A 506 -18.22 19.44 -24.40
N ILE A 507 -19.13 19.02 -23.53
CA ILE A 507 -19.03 17.78 -22.78
C ILE A 507 -20.23 16.90 -23.10
N LYS A 508 -19.96 15.64 -23.43
CA LYS A 508 -20.95 14.56 -23.56
C LYS A 508 -20.78 13.59 -22.41
N PHE A 509 -21.88 13.25 -21.76
CA PHE A 509 -21.87 12.45 -20.55
C PHE A 509 -23.10 11.54 -20.47
N ARG A 510 -23.01 10.49 -19.67
CA ARG A 510 -24.16 9.64 -19.38
C ARG A 510 -25.18 10.44 -18.58
N LYS A 511 -26.42 10.46 -19.04
CA LYS A 511 -27.56 11.08 -18.35
C LYS A 511 -27.57 10.72 -16.87
N PHE A 512 -27.70 11.72 -16.01
CA PHE A 512 -27.64 11.52 -14.56
C PHE A 512 -28.84 10.72 -14.05
N ILE A 513 -28.57 9.85 -13.08
CA ILE A 513 -29.59 9.02 -12.42
C ILE A 513 -30.43 9.87 -11.47
N ASP A 514 -29.83 10.87 -10.84
CA ASP A 514 -30.50 11.80 -9.94
C ASP A 514 -29.93 13.23 -10.04
N SER A 515 -30.59 14.15 -9.34
CA SER A 515 -30.18 15.55 -9.23
C SER A 515 -29.10 15.79 -8.17
N ASN A 516 -28.42 14.76 -7.65
CA ASN A 516 -27.25 14.90 -6.78
C ASN A 516 -25.94 14.79 -7.58
N ASN A 517 -25.98 14.13 -8.73
CA ASN A 517 -24.84 14.02 -9.63
C ASN A 517 -24.43 15.38 -10.22
N ARG A 518 -23.12 15.64 -10.26
CA ARG A 518 -22.56 16.87 -10.82
C ARG A 518 -21.36 16.59 -11.70
N ILE A 519 -21.22 17.39 -12.76
CA ILE A 519 -19.94 17.61 -13.45
C ILE A 519 -19.64 19.11 -13.35
N ILE A 520 -18.48 19.46 -12.81
CA ILE A 520 -18.05 20.85 -12.64
C ILE A 520 -16.81 21.06 -13.50
N ILE A 521 -16.87 22.09 -14.33
CA ILE A 521 -15.83 22.41 -15.30
C ILE A 521 -15.06 23.62 -14.79
N LYS A 522 -13.74 23.49 -14.76
CA LYS A 522 -12.83 24.54 -14.32
C LYS A 522 -11.70 24.71 -15.33
N SER A 523 -11.17 25.92 -15.43
CA SER A 523 -9.99 26.21 -16.26
C SER A 523 -9.00 27.11 -15.54
N ARG A 524 -7.75 27.05 -15.96
CA ARG A 524 -6.72 28.05 -15.66
C ARG A 524 -5.93 28.39 -16.92
N THR A 525 -5.42 29.61 -16.96
CA THR A 525 -4.56 30.13 -18.04
C THR A 525 -3.20 30.65 -17.53
N ASN A 526 -2.98 30.55 -16.22
CA ASN A 526 -1.73 30.84 -15.54
C ASN A 526 -1.23 29.57 -14.88
N ASP A 527 0.08 29.52 -14.61
CA ASP A 527 0.67 28.43 -13.86
C ASP A 527 0.06 28.30 -12.45
N PRO A 528 -0.02 27.07 -11.90
CA PRO A 528 -0.48 26.83 -10.54
C PRO A 528 0.20 27.75 -9.52
N TYR A 529 -0.49 27.99 -8.41
CA TYR A 529 0.18 28.63 -7.28
C TYR A 529 1.23 27.70 -6.69
N GLU A 530 2.46 28.21 -6.57
CA GLU A 530 3.61 27.52 -6.01
C GLU A 530 4.10 28.19 -4.73
N GLN A 531 4.65 27.40 -3.81
CA GLN A 531 5.28 27.92 -2.59
C GLN A 531 6.68 28.50 -2.92
N GLY A 532 6.93 29.80 -2.71
CA GLY A 532 8.29 30.39 -2.74
C GLY A 532 9.05 30.10 -1.44
N THR A 533 10.36 29.85 -1.36
CA THR A 533 11.53 30.17 -2.20
C THR A 533 12.50 28.98 -2.32
N SER A 534 13.36 29.03 -3.35
CA SER A 534 14.49 28.16 -3.72
C SER A 534 14.20 26.98 -4.70
N GLY A 535 14.26 27.29 -6.00
CA GLY A 535 14.79 26.39 -7.03
C GLY A 535 13.92 25.23 -7.54
N ASN A 536 12.82 24.87 -6.88
CA ASN A 536 12.00 23.70 -7.26
C ASN A 536 10.58 24.11 -7.70
N PRO A 537 10.29 24.19 -9.02
CA PRO A 537 8.93 24.37 -9.52
C PRO A 537 8.05 23.17 -9.17
N GLY A 538 6.74 23.37 -8.92
CA GLY A 538 5.74 22.29 -8.77
C GLY A 538 5.29 21.94 -7.33
N VAL A 539 5.50 22.82 -6.35
CA VAL A 539 5.11 22.60 -4.94
C VAL A 539 3.74 23.21 -4.64
N GLN A 540 2.83 22.44 -4.06
CA GLN A 540 1.48 22.92 -3.72
C GLN A 540 1.47 24.03 -2.65
N LEU A 541 0.70 25.10 -2.88
CA LEU A 541 0.48 26.18 -1.92
C LEU A 541 -0.58 25.80 -0.87
N ASN A 542 -0.13 25.30 0.28
CA ASN A 542 -1.01 24.70 1.30
C ASN A 542 -1.09 25.51 2.59
N ALA A 543 -2.21 25.39 3.32
CA ALA A 543 -2.35 25.93 4.67
C ALA A 543 -3.24 25.05 5.56
N ALA A 544 -3.01 25.12 6.86
CA ALA A 544 -3.88 24.52 7.86
C ALA A 544 -5.11 25.40 8.09
N ILE A 545 -6.30 24.79 8.13
CA ILE A 545 -7.57 25.49 8.36
C ILE A 545 -8.25 24.99 9.63
N THR A 546 -9.15 25.80 10.17
CA THR A 546 -10.14 25.38 11.19
C THR A 546 -11.54 25.68 10.67
N TRP A 547 -12.40 24.68 10.56
CA TRP A 547 -13.79 24.86 10.13
C TRP A 547 -14.56 25.71 11.15
N VAL A 548 -15.32 26.69 10.67
CA VAL A 548 -16.21 27.51 11.51
C VAL A 548 -17.65 27.00 11.39
N ASN A 549 -18.06 26.68 10.17
CA ASN A 549 -19.34 26.07 9.81
C ASN A 549 -19.20 25.44 8.42
N ALA A 550 -20.30 24.93 7.86
CA ALA A 550 -20.28 24.27 6.55
C ALA A 550 -19.79 25.17 5.40
N THR A 551 -19.91 26.49 5.51
CA THR A 551 -19.58 27.44 4.43
C THR A 551 -18.38 28.33 4.73
N SER A 552 -17.68 28.13 5.84
CA SER A 552 -16.51 28.96 6.14
C SER A 552 -15.50 28.28 7.07
N PHE A 553 -14.24 28.69 6.92
CA PHE A 553 -13.14 28.30 7.80
C PHE A 553 -12.23 29.50 8.08
N THR A 554 -11.40 29.39 9.12
CA THR A 554 -10.31 30.34 9.38
C THR A 554 -8.96 29.74 9.02
N SER A 555 -8.07 30.55 8.45
CA SER A 555 -6.71 30.16 8.08
C SER A 555 -5.79 31.37 8.01
N VAL A 556 -4.49 31.14 8.19
CA VAL A 556 -3.48 32.05 7.63
C VAL A 556 -3.43 31.79 6.12
N VAL A 557 -4.08 32.64 5.33
CA VAL A 557 -4.17 32.45 3.88
C VAL A 557 -2.94 33.06 3.22
N PRO A 558 -2.24 32.33 2.34
CA PRO A 558 -1.09 32.86 1.61
C PRO A 558 -1.41 34.13 0.82
N ALA A 559 -0.42 35.01 0.68
CA ALA A 559 -0.56 36.22 -0.11
C ALA A 559 -0.86 35.91 -1.59
N GLY A 560 -1.71 36.72 -2.23
CA GLY A 560 -2.06 36.59 -3.65
C GLY A 560 -3.30 35.75 -3.94
N ILE A 561 -3.85 35.04 -2.95
CA ILE A 561 -5.14 34.36 -3.06
C ILE A 561 -6.28 35.38 -3.14
N VAL A 562 -7.24 35.16 -4.04
CA VAL A 562 -8.36 36.07 -4.30
C VAL A 562 -9.71 35.33 -4.31
N VAL A 563 -10.80 36.09 -4.22
CA VAL A 563 -12.16 35.56 -4.42
C VAL A 563 -12.26 34.90 -5.80
N GLY A 564 -12.88 33.72 -5.85
CA GLY A 564 -13.01 32.88 -7.04
C GLY A 564 -11.85 31.92 -7.28
N ASP A 565 -10.80 31.91 -6.46
CA ASP A 565 -9.80 30.82 -6.44
C ASP A 565 -10.39 29.54 -5.84
N GLU A 566 -9.75 28.41 -6.13
CA GLU A 566 -10.13 27.08 -5.66
C GLU A 566 -9.44 26.74 -4.34
N VAL A 567 -10.19 26.03 -3.49
CA VAL A 567 -9.68 25.37 -2.29
C VAL A 567 -9.92 23.86 -2.42
N GLU A 568 -8.86 23.06 -2.43
CA GLU A 568 -8.92 21.60 -2.35
C GLU A 568 -8.59 21.15 -0.92
N VAL A 569 -9.45 20.34 -0.31
CA VAL A 569 -9.19 19.77 1.02
C VAL A 569 -8.39 18.48 0.89
N LEU A 570 -7.13 18.52 1.33
CA LEU A 570 -6.14 17.46 1.11
C LEU A 570 -6.15 16.37 2.19
N ALA A 571 -6.46 16.74 3.44
CA ALA A 571 -6.44 15.85 4.59
C ALA A 571 -7.31 16.40 5.73
N GLY A 572 -7.77 15.52 6.63
CA GLY A 572 -8.69 15.85 7.72
C GLY A 572 -10.15 15.86 7.28
N ASP A 573 -10.99 16.63 7.97
CA ASP A 573 -12.42 16.66 7.70
C ASP A 573 -12.77 17.32 6.37
N ASN A 574 -13.74 16.74 5.67
CA ASN A 574 -14.17 17.11 4.31
C ASN A 574 -13.11 16.91 3.21
N ALA A 575 -12.06 16.10 3.46
CA ALA A 575 -11.05 15.79 2.47
C ALA A 575 -11.63 15.20 1.16
N GLY A 576 -10.97 15.50 0.05
CA GLY A 576 -11.44 15.16 -1.30
C GLY A 576 -12.53 16.09 -1.83
N CYS A 577 -12.91 17.14 -1.07
CA CYS A 577 -13.78 18.20 -1.55
C CYS A 577 -12.99 19.34 -2.21
N LEU A 578 -13.61 19.96 -3.22
CA LEU A 578 -13.11 21.14 -3.90
C LEU A 578 -14.17 22.23 -3.82
N PHE A 579 -13.78 23.43 -3.43
CA PHE A 579 -14.64 24.60 -3.25
C PHE A 579 -14.06 25.81 -3.99
N HIS A 580 -14.86 26.86 -4.20
CA HIS A 580 -14.33 28.16 -4.58
C HIS A 580 -14.57 29.19 -3.49
N ILE A 581 -13.66 30.16 -3.38
CA ILE A 581 -13.76 31.24 -2.43
C ILE A 581 -14.86 32.20 -2.90
N SER A 582 -15.90 32.39 -2.08
CA SER A 582 -16.97 33.37 -2.31
C SER A 582 -16.74 34.68 -1.55
N GLY A 583 -15.92 34.66 -0.50
CA GLY A 583 -15.59 35.85 0.29
C GLY A 583 -14.33 35.69 1.14
N LEU A 584 -13.66 36.81 1.41
CA LEU A 584 -12.49 36.92 2.29
C LEU A 584 -12.74 38.06 3.27
N SER A 585 -12.55 37.83 4.57
CA SER A 585 -12.80 38.86 5.59
C SER A 585 -11.76 39.98 5.60
N ALA A 586 -10.58 39.75 5.01
CA ALA A 586 -9.52 40.72 4.81
C ALA A 586 -8.61 40.25 3.66
N THR A 587 -7.74 41.12 3.16
CA THR A 587 -6.74 40.78 2.14
C THR A 587 -5.73 39.76 2.69
N PRO A 588 -5.53 38.60 2.03
CA PRO A 588 -4.52 37.62 2.44
C PRO A 588 -3.11 38.23 2.42
N ASP A 589 -2.41 38.12 3.54
CA ASP A 589 -1.04 38.63 3.73
C ASP A 589 -0.02 37.51 4.04
N GLY A 590 -0.48 36.25 4.15
CA GLY A 590 0.35 35.12 4.51
C GLY A 590 0.76 35.05 6.00
N SER A 591 0.20 35.89 6.87
CA SER A 591 0.56 35.96 8.30
C SER A 591 -0.64 36.04 9.24
N SER A 592 -1.68 36.77 8.87
CA SER A 592 -2.88 36.98 9.68
C SER A 592 -3.89 35.87 9.45
N THR A 593 -4.53 35.39 10.52
CA THR A 593 -5.66 34.48 10.39
C THR A 593 -6.90 35.27 9.95
N ILE A 594 -7.49 34.87 8.83
CA ILE A 594 -8.71 35.48 8.27
C ILE A 594 -9.80 34.42 8.10
N THR A 595 -11.05 34.86 7.94
CA THR A 595 -12.17 33.99 7.58
C THR A 595 -12.31 33.91 6.05
N VAL A 596 -12.39 32.69 5.54
CA VAL A 596 -12.67 32.38 4.13
C VAL A 596 -14.08 31.82 4.04
N THR A 597 -14.91 32.42 3.19
CA THR A 597 -16.26 31.94 2.88
C THR A 597 -16.23 31.15 1.57
N LEU A 598 -16.90 30.01 1.54
CA LEU A 598 -17.00 29.09 0.41
C LEU A 598 -18.27 29.35 -0.39
N ASP A 599 -18.26 28.94 -1.64
CA ASP A 599 -19.39 29.06 -2.56
C ASP A 599 -20.47 27.99 -2.37
N GLU A 600 -20.16 26.93 -1.63
CA GLU A 600 -21.10 25.87 -1.26
C GLU A 600 -20.79 25.29 0.12
N ALA A 601 -21.77 24.59 0.69
CA ALA A 601 -21.63 23.93 1.98
C ALA A 601 -20.76 22.66 1.89
N ALA A 602 -19.85 22.52 2.84
CA ALA A 602 -19.11 21.31 3.11
C ALA A 602 -20.07 20.19 3.57
N PRO A 603 -19.82 18.93 3.18
CA PRO A 603 -20.67 17.79 3.56
C PRO A 603 -20.79 17.59 5.08
N SER A 604 -19.71 17.83 5.81
CA SER A 604 -19.65 17.74 7.26
C SER A 604 -19.59 19.14 7.89
N VAL A 605 -20.38 19.35 8.96
CA VAL A 605 -20.58 20.65 9.63
C VAL A 605 -19.82 20.73 10.97
N VAL A 606 -18.65 20.11 11.01
CA VAL A 606 -17.75 20.04 12.16
C VAL A 606 -16.90 21.30 12.30
N THR A 607 -16.30 21.52 13.47
CA THR A 607 -15.36 22.62 13.77
C THR A 607 -13.90 22.16 13.83
N GLU A 608 -13.61 21.01 13.23
CA GLU A 608 -12.28 20.39 13.24
C GLU A 608 -11.31 21.09 12.28
N THR A 609 -10.05 20.63 12.29
CA THR A 609 -9.00 21.17 11.43
C THR A 609 -8.75 20.30 10.21
N ALA A 610 -8.30 20.93 9.12
CA ALA A 610 -7.96 20.25 7.86
C ALA A 610 -6.71 20.89 7.23
N LEU A 611 -6.10 20.18 6.27
CA LEU A 611 -5.08 20.74 5.39
C LEU A 611 -5.73 21.05 4.04
N VAL A 612 -5.53 22.26 3.52
CA VAL A 612 -6.05 22.64 2.20
C VAL A 612 -4.94 23.12 1.27
N LYS A 613 -5.17 22.97 -0.03
CA LYS A 613 -4.43 23.61 -1.12
C LYS A 613 -5.24 24.77 -1.67
N PHE A 614 -4.58 25.90 -1.90
CA PHE A 614 -5.12 27.00 -2.69
C PHE A 614 -4.56 26.96 -4.11
N ASP A 615 -5.41 27.19 -5.11
CA ASP A 615 -4.98 27.18 -6.51
C ASP A 615 -5.86 28.10 -7.37
N ASN A 616 -5.37 28.46 -8.55
CA ASN A 616 -5.99 29.48 -9.41
C ASN A 616 -7.05 28.93 -10.38
N TRP A 617 -7.62 27.75 -10.08
CA TRP A 617 -8.69 27.17 -10.89
C TRP A 617 -9.95 28.03 -10.83
N LYS A 618 -10.48 28.38 -12.00
CA LYS A 618 -11.71 29.16 -12.12
C LYS A 618 -12.85 28.28 -12.60
N LYS A 619 -13.97 28.30 -11.87
CA LYS A 619 -15.22 27.63 -12.25
C LYS A 619 -15.79 28.26 -13.51
N ILE A 620 -15.98 27.45 -14.55
CA ILE A 620 -16.64 27.83 -15.80
C ILE A 620 -18.14 27.54 -15.70
N GLY A 621 -18.50 26.38 -15.15
CA GLY A 621 -19.88 25.97 -15.08
C GLY A 621 -20.09 24.65 -14.35
N THR A 622 -21.37 24.32 -14.16
CA THR A 622 -21.79 23.11 -13.46
C THR A 622 -22.97 22.47 -14.19
N ILE A 623 -22.87 21.17 -14.43
CA ILE A 623 -23.93 20.34 -14.96
C ILE A 623 -24.58 19.62 -13.78
N SER A 624 -25.90 19.73 -13.65
CA SER A 624 -26.72 19.03 -12.65
C SER A 624 -28.04 18.48 -13.22
N ASP A 625 -28.30 18.78 -14.49
CA ASP A 625 -29.56 18.48 -15.15
C ASP A 625 -29.68 16.99 -15.48
N THR A 626 -30.80 16.39 -15.09
CA THR A 626 -31.10 14.97 -15.28
C THR A 626 -31.74 14.66 -16.62
N THR A 627 -32.01 15.66 -17.46
CA THR A 627 -32.72 15.54 -18.75
C THR A 627 -31.80 15.60 -19.95
N ILE A 628 -30.61 16.18 -19.80
CA ILE A 628 -29.62 16.36 -20.88
C ILE A 628 -28.53 15.29 -20.83
N GLN A 629 -27.78 15.18 -21.92
CA GLN A 629 -26.62 14.28 -22.08
C GLN A 629 -25.39 14.98 -22.67
N SER A 630 -25.50 16.29 -22.89
CA SER A 630 -24.40 17.14 -23.32
C SER A 630 -24.64 18.59 -22.93
N ALA A 631 -23.55 19.34 -22.73
CA ALA A 631 -23.61 20.78 -22.43
C ALA A 631 -22.46 21.53 -23.09
N PHE A 632 -22.68 22.82 -23.35
CA PHE A 632 -21.69 23.77 -23.87
C PHE A 632 -21.36 24.82 -22.81
N PHE A 633 -20.09 25.17 -22.70
CA PHE A 633 -19.61 26.20 -21.79
C PHE A 633 -18.69 27.18 -22.52
N PRO A 634 -18.92 28.50 -22.42
CA PRO A 634 -18.00 29.48 -22.97
C PRO A 634 -16.71 29.51 -22.14
N VAL A 635 -15.56 29.54 -22.80
CA VAL A 635 -14.26 29.71 -22.13
C VAL A 635 -13.95 31.20 -22.02
N SER A 636 -14.55 31.88 -21.05
CA SER A 636 -14.43 33.34 -20.92
C SER A 636 -13.24 33.79 -20.06
N HIS A 637 -12.05 33.22 -20.26
CA HIS A 637 -10.86 33.59 -19.49
C HIS A 637 -9.83 34.36 -20.32
N SER A 638 -9.19 35.32 -19.66
CA SER A 638 -8.16 36.24 -20.16
C SER A 638 -6.97 35.51 -20.80
N LYS A 639 -6.41 36.17 -21.84
CA LYS A 639 -5.26 35.77 -22.66
C LYS A 639 -4.13 35.18 -21.79
N GLY A 640 -3.88 33.88 -21.91
CA GLY A 640 -2.68 33.22 -21.39
C GLY A 640 -1.97 32.42 -22.49
N ASP A 641 -0.75 31.98 -22.20
CA ASP A 641 0.07 31.21 -23.15
C ASP A 641 -0.39 29.75 -23.27
N PHE A 642 -1.25 29.30 -22.35
CA PHE A 642 -1.91 28.00 -22.40
C PHE A 642 -3.31 28.06 -21.79
N ILE A 643 -4.09 27.00 -22.02
CA ILE A 643 -5.26 26.64 -21.24
C ILE A 643 -5.06 25.25 -20.63
N GLN A 644 -5.51 25.07 -19.39
CA GLN A 644 -5.60 23.77 -18.76
C GLN A 644 -7.00 23.59 -18.16
N LEU A 645 -7.56 22.39 -18.24
CA LEU A 645 -8.86 22.07 -17.69
C LEU A 645 -8.75 21.17 -16.47
N LYS A 646 -9.66 21.38 -15.51
CA LYS A 646 -9.97 20.45 -14.42
C LYS A 646 -11.45 20.11 -14.49
N ILE A 647 -11.75 18.82 -14.51
CA ILE A 647 -13.12 18.31 -14.54
C ILE A 647 -13.36 17.54 -13.26
N GLU A 648 -14.27 18.06 -12.43
CA GLU A 648 -14.69 17.41 -11.19
C GLU A 648 -16.01 16.68 -11.41
N MET A 649 -16.08 15.44 -10.91
CA MET A 649 -17.23 14.55 -10.98
C MET A 649 -17.71 14.23 -9.57
N ARG A 650 -19.01 14.37 -9.31
CA ARG A 650 -19.60 14.09 -7.99
C ARG A 650 -20.85 13.24 -8.12
N GLY A 651 -21.04 12.30 -7.21
CA GLY A 651 -22.26 11.50 -7.11
C GLY A 651 -22.05 10.03 -7.43
N THR A 652 -23.07 9.38 -7.98
CA THR A 652 -23.12 7.94 -8.25
C THR A 652 -23.08 7.67 -9.75
N SER A 653 -22.28 6.69 -10.18
CA SER A 653 -22.23 6.26 -11.58
C SER A 653 -22.03 7.39 -12.62
N VAL A 654 -21.31 8.45 -12.27
CA VAL A 654 -21.04 9.58 -13.15
C VAL A 654 -20.02 9.17 -14.21
N GLU A 655 -20.29 9.51 -15.46
CA GLU A 655 -19.56 8.98 -16.60
C GLU A 655 -19.51 10.03 -17.72
N ILE A 656 -18.29 10.38 -18.13
CA ILE A 656 -18.01 11.26 -19.26
C ILE A 656 -17.69 10.38 -20.46
N GLU A 657 -18.40 10.62 -21.56
CA GLU A 657 -18.20 9.93 -22.82
C GLU A 657 -17.19 10.66 -23.71
N GLU A 658 -17.22 11.99 -23.68
CA GLU A 658 -16.40 12.80 -24.57
C GLU A 658 -16.34 14.26 -24.10
N ILE A 659 -15.18 14.89 -24.26
CA ILE A 659 -14.97 16.32 -24.13
C ILE A 659 -14.36 16.82 -25.43
N LYS A 660 -14.92 17.91 -25.97
CA LYS A 660 -14.36 18.64 -27.12
C LYS A 660 -14.01 20.05 -26.71
N LEU A 661 -12.80 20.46 -27.06
CA LEU A 661 -12.40 21.85 -27.08
C LEU A 661 -12.56 22.38 -28.51
N GLN A 662 -13.26 23.51 -28.68
CA GLN A 662 -13.57 24.13 -29.98
C GLN A 662 -13.13 25.58 -30.05
#